data_AF-A0A2A4HUW2-F1
#
_entry.id   AF-A0A2A4HUW2-F1
#
_cell.length_a   1.000
_cell.length_b   1.000
_cell.length_c   1.000
_cell.angle_alpha   90.00
_cell.angle_beta   90.00
_cell.angle_gamma   90.00
#
_symmetry.space_group_name_H-M   'P 1'
#
loop_
_entity.id
_entity.type
_entity.pdbx_description
1 polymer ?
#
loop_
_entity_poly.entity_id
_entity_poly.type
_entity_poly.pdbx_seq_one_letter_code
_entity_poly.pdbx_strand_id
1 'polypeptide(L)'
;MLGVVVQIDGFDPVAGQSVTLRAASHDVAEVCHLGGALFWPTIAKLPKLRYDFFDGAFETQISAPSSALTLGIEPWPLFGRYALADARFRLWTGEVGAPWAGWTQRFDGRVTQQPTFADARAELAVAVDDRWLDKALLATYAGTGGAEGPAALKGQVKPLALGAPRYVAGVLVDAVNSVFQVSAYGPVIGVSAALERLLRYGPSLGDYPTFDALVAAAIPAGRWATCRAAGLVRLGAPPMGQISLLVDGDNGGPDGWARTPGQLIRRIARLAGGEGRIDDASLDALDAARPYPTSVYLDQQITAREVIQQIAASVNAVVGVSWLGKLFAAPIAIGAPALTLAADGTALPPVRKVSQLEIAPPFAKLGLSAERAWTVHQLADIAFTATLTDLGAYAAGTTYREGNIVQAGGSSWLYINPAASAGNAPPALPIEQNSYWKVLAKAGSKGDPGDSAPLLRVQWSIDGLSGWHDDMASADVYYHQSNDDGATWGPAIKGVGRDGAPGYNNAQPMIYQRATSAPPLPSTTAVYTFATSTLTNVNNGWLTNGIPDGTDPVWASSATASSQGATDTIAPGEWATPVRAFANGAAGGSGLNSKSIFIYQRATSAPAAPSATATYTFSSATLSDLNNGWSTTIPDGTGIVWVTTASALSASDTDTIAPGEWAAVAKLAQDGAAGVSPLLVTAQPAALQLQGDTAGAAVPGSLPAYIENSASRAGVSAAITDVTINATSGCTATVADDETTIAITAISKATASVSYTVSAAGLTQQVKVGITVLRAPTSLEERGLNISSGGTSTSYDVFGGTISIQAGSSGKIDTLLSGTYYSGGSGAIGETRLQTKHQYRLPSGSWVDVSGSEGMGSSATRANGGPGEPPENNPGSPYGAIGHITGLNPGTFYEVRALAYYDTSAGTNSKPATGVGCTLIAKQVA
;
A
#
# COMPACT_ATOMS: atom_id res chain seq x y z
N MET A 1 8.57 -27.67 5.95
CA MET A 1 9.73 -26.74 5.79
C MET A 1 9.46 -25.96 4.53
N LEU A 2 9.49 -24.63 4.58
CA LEU A 2 9.17 -23.79 3.42
C LEU A 2 10.40 -23.63 2.52
N GLY A 3 10.31 -24.16 1.29
CA GLY A 3 11.29 -23.97 0.25
C GLY A 3 11.02 -22.71 -0.58
N VAL A 4 12.10 -22.13 -1.10
CA VAL A 4 12.10 -21.02 -2.06
C VAL A 4 12.87 -21.43 -3.30
N VAL A 5 12.30 -21.18 -4.48
CA VAL A 5 12.95 -21.36 -5.78
C VAL A 5 12.80 -20.11 -6.64
N VAL A 6 13.79 -19.84 -7.47
CA VAL A 6 13.82 -18.68 -8.38
C VAL A 6 14.17 -19.09 -9.79
N GLN A 7 13.65 -18.36 -10.76
CA GLN A 7 14.00 -18.48 -12.18
C GLN A 7 14.35 -17.10 -12.75
N ILE A 8 15.46 -17.02 -13.49
CA ILE A 8 15.89 -15.84 -14.25
C ILE A 8 15.98 -16.22 -15.72
N ASP A 9 15.28 -15.49 -16.58
CA ASP A 9 15.32 -15.70 -18.04
C ASP A 9 16.12 -14.57 -18.69
N GLY A 10 17.41 -14.84 -18.89
CA GLY A 10 18.38 -13.91 -19.46
C GLY A 10 18.70 -14.19 -20.93
N PHE A 11 19.72 -13.50 -21.42
CA PHE A 11 20.23 -13.67 -22.78
C PHE A 11 21.75 -13.83 -22.79
N ASP A 12 22.26 -14.71 -23.65
CA ASP A 12 23.68 -14.85 -23.91
C ASP A 12 24.04 -14.10 -25.19
N PRO A 13 24.69 -12.92 -25.09
CA PRO A 13 24.99 -12.10 -26.26
C PRO A 13 26.07 -12.72 -27.17
N VAL A 14 26.89 -13.64 -26.65
CA VAL A 14 27.95 -14.28 -27.44
C VAL A 14 27.38 -15.48 -28.19
N ALA A 15 26.54 -16.28 -27.53
CA ALA A 15 25.88 -17.42 -28.17
C ALA A 15 24.66 -17.02 -29.02
N GLY A 16 24.12 -15.80 -28.81
CA GLY A 16 22.94 -15.30 -29.50
C GLY A 16 21.65 -16.03 -29.11
N GLN A 17 21.56 -16.55 -27.88
CA GLN A 17 20.45 -17.40 -27.43
C GLN A 17 19.96 -17.03 -26.01
N SER A 18 18.70 -17.33 -25.70
CA SER A 18 18.14 -17.18 -24.36
C SER A 18 18.74 -18.19 -23.38
N VAL A 19 18.92 -17.79 -22.13
CA VAL A 19 19.40 -18.66 -21.04
C VAL A 19 18.44 -18.60 -19.86
N THR A 20 18.12 -19.75 -19.28
CA THR A 20 17.29 -19.85 -18.08
C THR A 20 18.12 -20.36 -16.91
N LEU A 21 18.24 -19.53 -15.87
CA LEU A 21 18.94 -19.84 -14.63
C LEU A 21 17.92 -20.18 -13.55
N ARG A 22 18.14 -21.26 -12.81
CA ARG A 22 17.24 -21.75 -11.77
C ARG A 22 17.99 -22.05 -10.47
N ALA A 23 17.57 -21.44 -9.37
CA ALA A 23 18.16 -21.67 -8.06
C ALA A 23 17.13 -22.04 -6.99
N ALA A 24 17.58 -22.78 -6.00
CA ALA A 24 16.87 -23.26 -4.84
C ALA A 24 17.56 -22.82 -3.55
N SER A 25 16.75 -22.71 -2.49
CA SER A 25 17.20 -22.38 -1.14
C SER A 25 17.66 -23.58 -0.31
N HIS A 26 17.35 -24.79 -0.76
CA HIS A 26 17.61 -26.04 -0.03
C HIS A 26 18.27 -27.04 -0.97
N ASP A 27 19.24 -27.79 -0.44
CA ASP A 27 19.91 -28.90 -1.14
C ASP A 27 19.21 -30.23 -0.83
N VAL A 28 18.01 -30.40 -1.39
CA VAL A 28 17.21 -31.62 -1.25
C VAL A 28 16.57 -31.95 -2.60
N ALA A 29 16.51 -33.24 -2.95
CA ALA A 29 16.10 -33.69 -4.28
C ALA A 29 14.68 -33.24 -4.66
N GLU A 30 13.79 -33.16 -3.68
CA GLU A 30 12.39 -32.74 -3.81
C GLU A 30 12.24 -31.28 -4.26
N VAL A 31 13.24 -30.43 -3.98
CA VAL A 31 13.27 -29.02 -4.41
C VAL A 31 14.16 -28.86 -5.64
N CYS A 32 15.31 -29.54 -5.68
CA CYS A 32 16.27 -29.43 -6.78
C CYS A 32 15.77 -30.03 -8.11
N HIS A 33 14.77 -30.94 -8.09
CA HIS A 33 14.16 -31.53 -9.30
C HIS A 33 12.68 -31.17 -9.46
N LEU A 34 12.25 -30.07 -8.84
CA LEU A 34 10.86 -29.67 -8.77
C LEU A 34 10.27 -29.41 -10.17
N GLY A 35 9.10 -30.01 -10.43
CA GLY A 35 8.40 -29.86 -11.71
C GLY A 35 9.15 -30.42 -12.92
N GLY A 36 10.12 -31.34 -12.71
CA GLY A 36 10.96 -31.89 -13.77
C GLY A 36 12.06 -30.93 -14.27
N ALA A 37 12.23 -29.79 -13.62
CA ALA A 37 13.30 -28.83 -13.89
C ALA A 37 14.40 -28.93 -12.82
N LEU A 38 15.64 -28.68 -13.22
CA LEU A 38 16.78 -28.63 -12.31
C LEU A 38 16.88 -27.24 -11.68
N PHE A 39 16.85 -27.17 -10.36
CA PHE A 39 17.11 -25.99 -9.54
C PHE A 39 18.37 -26.21 -8.70
N TRP A 40 19.36 -25.35 -8.86
CA TRP A 40 20.63 -25.48 -8.13
C TRP A 40 20.53 -24.88 -6.73
N PRO A 41 21.02 -25.54 -5.66
CA PRO A 41 20.89 -25.05 -4.28
C PRO A 41 21.89 -23.91 -3.96
N THR A 42 21.81 -22.80 -4.69
CA THR A 42 22.79 -21.71 -4.65
C THR A 42 22.27 -20.40 -4.10
N ILE A 43 21.04 -20.35 -3.57
CA ILE A 43 20.54 -19.11 -2.95
C ILE A 43 21.27 -18.89 -1.62
N ALA A 44 22.29 -18.03 -1.64
CA ALA A 44 23.10 -17.69 -0.47
C ALA A 44 22.41 -16.69 0.47
N LYS A 45 21.53 -15.84 -0.08
CA LYS A 45 20.72 -14.88 0.69
C LYS A 45 19.34 -14.76 0.05
N LEU A 46 18.31 -15.06 0.83
CA LEU A 46 16.92 -14.94 0.41
C LEU A 46 16.53 -13.46 0.17
N PRO A 47 15.67 -13.18 -0.81
CA PRO A 47 15.14 -11.85 -1.04
C PRO A 47 14.24 -11.38 0.10
N LYS A 48 14.36 -10.10 0.46
CA LYS A 48 13.47 -9.43 1.41
C LYS A 48 12.46 -8.60 0.63
N LEU A 49 11.21 -9.06 0.58
CA LEU A 49 10.14 -8.31 -0.07
C LEU A 49 9.62 -7.23 0.89
N ARG A 50 9.72 -5.96 0.49
CA ARG A 50 9.16 -4.81 1.23
C ARG A 50 8.00 -4.22 0.45
N TYR A 51 7.02 -3.67 1.18
CA TYR A 51 5.91 -2.91 0.63
C TYR A 51 5.57 -1.76 1.58
N ASP A 52 5.48 -0.54 1.05
CA ASP A 52 5.01 0.63 1.78
C ASP A 52 3.67 1.04 1.15
N PHE A 53 2.56 0.76 1.82
CA PHE A 53 1.20 0.90 1.26
C PHE A 53 0.56 2.27 1.49
N PHE A 54 0.92 2.95 2.57
CA PHE A 54 0.28 4.20 2.99
C PHE A 54 1.22 5.03 3.85
N ASP A 55 1.32 6.31 3.54
CA ASP A 55 2.14 7.31 4.22
C ASP A 55 1.36 8.16 5.24
N GLY A 56 0.03 8.02 5.29
CA GLY A 56 -0.83 8.85 6.13
C GLY A 56 -1.47 10.07 5.44
N ALA A 57 -0.98 10.46 4.27
CA ALA A 57 -1.38 11.70 3.58
C ALA A 57 -1.87 11.48 2.14
N PHE A 58 -1.78 10.27 1.60
CA PHE A 58 -2.08 9.93 0.19
C PHE A 58 -1.21 10.68 -0.84
N GLU A 59 -0.10 11.27 -0.38
CA GLU A 59 0.80 12.11 -1.18
C GLU A 59 1.88 11.29 -1.89
N THR A 60 2.22 10.12 -1.33
CA THR A 60 3.22 9.23 -1.91
C THR A 60 2.75 8.63 -3.22
N GLN A 61 3.65 8.68 -4.19
CA GLN A 61 3.48 8.08 -5.50
C GLN A 61 3.39 6.55 -5.38
N ILE A 62 2.65 5.92 -6.32
CA ILE A 62 2.58 4.45 -6.45
C ILE A 62 4.00 3.88 -6.40
N SER A 63 4.30 3.07 -5.38
CA SER A 63 5.60 2.41 -5.25
C SER A 63 5.55 0.98 -5.81
N ALA A 64 6.61 0.60 -6.53
CA ALA A 64 6.80 -0.79 -6.95
C ALA A 64 7.71 -1.52 -5.95
N PRO A 65 7.37 -2.78 -5.62
CA PRO A 65 8.24 -3.60 -4.79
C PRO A 65 9.59 -3.84 -5.44
N SER A 66 10.64 -3.65 -4.65
CA SER A 66 12.00 -4.04 -5.00
C SER A 66 12.60 -4.94 -3.93
N SER A 67 13.60 -5.72 -4.32
CA SER A 67 14.34 -6.62 -3.44
C SER A 67 15.74 -6.88 -3.99
N ALA A 68 16.53 -7.61 -3.22
CA ALA A 68 17.80 -8.15 -3.69
C ALA A 68 18.00 -9.57 -3.18
N LEU A 69 18.60 -10.44 -4.00
CA LEU A 69 19.05 -11.77 -3.59
C LEU A 69 20.53 -11.98 -3.91
N THR A 70 21.15 -12.92 -3.21
CA THR A 70 22.53 -13.34 -3.50
C THR A 70 22.55 -14.78 -3.95
N LEU A 71 23.19 -15.04 -5.09
CA LEU A 71 23.34 -16.37 -5.68
C LEU A 71 24.80 -16.79 -5.69
N GLY A 72 25.09 -18.05 -5.36
CA GLY A 72 26.32 -18.70 -5.77
C GLY A 72 26.28 -18.97 -7.27
N ILE A 73 27.37 -18.65 -7.98
CA ILE A 73 27.41 -18.75 -9.46
C ILE A 73 28.16 -19.98 -9.97
N GLU A 74 28.66 -20.83 -9.07
CA GLU A 74 29.46 -22.03 -9.41
C GLU A 74 28.79 -22.96 -10.45
N PRO A 75 27.47 -23.23 -10.40
CA PRO A 75 26.80 -24.06 -11.43
C PRO A 75 26.66 -23.38 -12.80
N TRP A 76 26.99 -22.09 -12.89
CA TRP A 76 26.92 -21.30 -14.13
C TRP A 76 28.28 -20.67 -14.43
N PRO A 77 29.23 -21.43 -15.02
CA PRO A 77 30.59 -20.94 -15.31
C PRO A 77 30.62 -19.68 -16.20
N LEU A 78 29.54 -19.45 -16.94
CA LEU A 78 29.39 -18.38 -17.91
C LEU A 78 28.47 -17.26 -17.39
N PHE A 79 28.18 -17.23 -16.09
CA PHE A 79 27.25 -16.26 -15.50
C PHE A 79 27.64 -14.81 -15.84
N GLY A 80 28.93 -14.48 -15.72
CA GLY A 80 29.44 -13.12 -15.94
C GLY A 80 29.26 -12.59 -17.38
N ARG A 81 29.02 -13.47 -18.37
CA ARG A 81 28.74 -13.04 -19.75
C ARG A 81 27.27 -12.84 -20.06
N TYR A 82 26.36 -13.34 -19.21
CA TYR A 82 24.93 -13.25 -19.49
C TYR A 82 24.42 -11.81 -19.34
N ALA A 83 23.61 -11.37 -20.30
CA ALA A 83 22.81 -10.16 -20.21
C ALA A 83 21.61 -10.45 -19.30
N LEU A 84 21.73 -10.05 -18.04
CA LEU A 84 20.70 -10.24 -17.01
C LEU A 84 19.99 -8.94 -16.63
N ALA A 85 20.51 -7.76 -16.98
CA ALA A 85 19.73 -6.53 -16.85
C ALA A 85 18.44 -6.61 -17.67
N ASP A 86 17.31 -6.24 -17.07
CA ASP A 86 15.96 -6.37 -17.61
C ASP A 86 15.48 -7.81 -17.88
N ALA A 87 16.27 -8.83 -17.50
CA ALA A 87 15.83 -10.23 -17.55
C ALA A 87 14.64 -10.46 -16.61
N ARG A 88 13.69 -11.30 -17.04
CA ARG A 88 12.53 -11.65 -16.21
C ARG A 88 12.98 -12.47 -15.01
N PHE A 89 12.50 -12.10 -13.82
CA PHE A 89 12.77 -12.78 -12.56
C PHE A 89 11.45 -13.26 -11.94
N ARG A 90 11.41 -14.51 -11.50
CA ARG A 90 10.25 -15.11 -10.84
C ARG A 90 10.68 -15.88 -9.60
N LEU A 91 9.84 -15.82 -8.56
CA LEU A 91 10.07 -16.50 -7.29
C LEU A 91 8.82 -17.26 -6.85
N TRP A 92 9.01 -18.49 -6.39
CA TRP A 92 7.97 -19.33 -5.82
C TRP A 92 8.34 -19.80 -4.42
N THR A 93 7.32 -19.99 -3.58
CA THR A 93 7.47 -20.64 -2.27
C THR A 93 6.48 -21.79 -2.12
N GLY A 94 6.89 -22.85 -1.44
CA GLY A 94 6.07 -24.03 -1.22
C GLY A 94 6.67 -24.94 -0.14
N GLU A 95 5.88 -25.87 0.38
CA GLU A 95 6.40 -26.87 1.33
C GLU A 95 7.32 -27.85 0.60
N VAL A 96 8.46 -28.17 1.20
CA VAL A 96 9.39 -29.19 0.70
C VAL A 96 8.65 -30.53 0.57
N GLY A 97 8.77 -31.18 -0.59
CA GLY A 97 8.05 -32.41 -0.93
C GLY A 97 6.66 -32.20 -1.55
N ALA A 98 6.13 -30.98 -1.57
CA ALA A 98 4.88 -30.69 -2.28
C ALA A 98 5.09 -30.72 -3.81
N PRO A 99 4.11 -31.21 -4.59
CA PRO A 99 4.17 -31.14 -6.05
C PRO A 99 4.19 -29.68 -6.53
N TRP A 100 4.67 -29.40 -7.75
CA TRP A 100 4.76 -28.04 -8.30
C TRP A 100 3.46 -27.23 -8.19
N ALA A 101 2.30 -27.87 -8.34
CA ALA A 101 0.99 -27.23 -8.16
C ALA A 101 0.74 -26.69 -6.74
N GLY A 102 1.43 -27.22 -5.73
CA GLY A 102 1.42 -26.72 -4.35
C GLY A 102 2.38 -25.54 -4.10
N TRP A 103 3.16 -25.13 -5.10
CA TRP A 103 4.05 -23.98 -5.00
C TRP A 103 3.37 -22.72 -5.52
N THR A 104 3.43 -21.66 -4.72
CA THR A 104 2.79 -20.38 -5.02
C THR A 104 3.82 -19.40 -5.56
N GLN A 105 3.54 -18.80 -6.73
CA GLN A 105 4.35 -17.69 -7.22
C GLN A 105 4.16 -16.50 -6.28
N ARG A 106 5.25 -15.97 -5.73
CA ARG A 106 5.23 -14.83 -4.81
C ARG A 106 5.72 -13.54 -5.45
N PHE A 107 6.51 -13.64 -6.51
CA PHE A 107 7.06 -12.48 -7.20
C PHE A 107 7.16 -12.72 -8.71
N ASP A 108 6.81 -11.71 -9.51
CA ASP A 108 7.06 -11.62 -10.95
C ASP A 108 7.58 -10.22 -11.26
N GLY A 109 8.77 -10.13 -11.83
CA GLY A 109 9.39 -8.85 -12.14
C GLY A 109 10.59 -8.99 -13.03
N ARG A 110 11.51 -8.05 -12.90
CA ARG A 110 12.75 -7.98 -13.66
C ARG A 110 13.95 -7.77 -12.76
N VAL A 111 15.11 -8.18 -13.24
CA VAL A 111 16.40 -7.76 -12.69
C VAL A 111 16.64 -6.31 -13.12
N THR A 112 16.91 -5.42 -12.17
CA THR A 112 16.91 -3.97 -12.43
C THR A 112 18.19 -3.46 -13.07
N GLN A 113 19.30 -4.16 -12.87
CA GLN A 113 20.63 -3.80 -13.35
C GLN A 113 21.51 -5.05 -13.47
N GLN A 114 22.62 -4.95 -14.19
CA GLN A 114 23.53 -6.09 -14.29
C GLN A 114 24.07 -6.50 -12.91
N PRO A 115 24.12 -7.81 -12.60
CA PRO A 115 24.58 -8.27 -11.29
C PRO A 115 26.03 -7.89 -11.03
N THR A 116 26.33 -7.58 -9.77
CA THR A 116 27.70 -7.36 -9.29
C THR A 116 28.28 -8.68 -8.78
N PHE A 117 29.60 -8.83 -8.92
CA PHE A 117 30.32 -10.07 -8.60
C PHE A 117 31.34 -9.84 -7.48
N ALA A 118 31.27 -10.66 -6.45
CA ALA A 118 32.29 -10.76 -5.41
C ALA A 118 32.32 -12.19 -4.85
N ASP A 119 33.51 -12.73 -4.59
CA ASP A 119 33.69 -14.02 -3.90
C ASP A 119 32.85 -15.18 -4.43
N ALA A 120 32.83 -15.37 -5.76
CA ALA A 120 32.02 -16.40 -6.47
C ALA A 120 30.50 -16.32 -6.18
N ARG A 121 30.02 -15.12 -5.86
CA ARG A 121 28.60 -14.79 -5.67
C ARG A 121 28.19 -13.63 -6.56
N ALA A 122 26.93 -13.64 -6.97
CA ALA A 122 26.28 -12.55 -7.67
C ALA A 122 25.21 -11.93 -6.78
N GLU A 123 25.21 -10.60 -6.66
CA GLU A 123 24.12 -9.85 -6.06
C GLU A 123 23.19 -9.34 -7.15
N LEU A 124 21.90 -9.71 -7.04
CA LEU A 124 20.88 -9.37 -8.02
C LEU A 124 19.85 -8.46 -7.37
N ALA A 125 19.72 -7.24 -7.89
CA ALA A 125 18.63 -6.35 -7.57
C ALA A 125 17.43 -6.65 -8.50
N VAL A 126 16.24 -6.77 -7.91
CA VAL A 126 15.00 -7.10 -8.62
C VAL A 126 13.90 -6.12 -8.27
N ALA A 127 13.03 -5.82 -9.22
CA ALA A 127 11.84 -5.02 -9.00
C ALA A 127 10.70 -5.49 -9.91
N VAL A 128 9.48 -5.22 -9.50
CA VAL A 128 8.30 -5.40 -10.35
C VAL A 128 8.41 -4.48 -11.57
N ASP A 129 7.97 -4.93 -12.75
CA ASP A 129 7.98 -4.09 -13.96
C ASP A 129 6.72 -3.23 -14.06
N ASP A 130 6.81 -2.02 -13.53
CA ASP A 130 5.74 -1.01 -13.48
C ASP A 130 6.01 0.20 -14.39
N ARG A 131 7.13 0.21 -15.14
CA ARG A 131 7.56 1.30 -16.04
C ARG A 131 6.50 1.71 -17.07
N TRP A 132 5.53 0.85 -17.34
CA TRP A 132 4.40 1.15 -18.21
C TRP A 132 3.51 2.28 -17.66
N LEU A 133 3.52 2.51 -16.35
CA LEU A 133 2.79 3.60 -15.70
C LEU A 133 3.41 4.98 -15.93
N ASP A 134 4.72 5.04 -16.23
CA ASP A 134 5.51 6.28 -16.35
C ASP A 134 5.67 6.77 -17.80
N LYS A 135 5.09 6.04 -18.76
CA LYS A 135 5.08 6.48 -20.15
C LYS A 135 4.11 7.66 -20.31
N ALA A 136 4.44 8.52 -21.28
CA ALA A 136 3.53 9.52 -21.82
C ALA A 136 2.17 8.87 -22.15
N LEU A 137 1.11 9.28 -21.44
CA LEU A 137 -0.22 8.68 -21.57
C LEU A 137 -0.93 9.13 -22.85
N LEU A 138 -0.79 10.42 -23.20
CA LEU A 138 -1.55 11.04 -24.27
C LEU A 138 -0.78 11.03 -25.59
N ALA A 139 -1.48 10.67 -26.67
CA ALA A 139 -1.05 10.83 -28.05
C ALA A 139 -1.02 12.31 -28.45
N THR A 140 -0.24 12.63 -29.49
CA THR A 140 -0.12 13.99 -30.03
C THR A 140 -0.69 14.07 -31.45
N TYR A 141 -1.11 15.26 -31.86
CA TYR A 141 -1.57 15.53 -33.22
C TYR A 141 -0.43 15.44 -34.24
N ALA A 142 -0.70 14.85 -35.41
CA ALA A 142 0.26 14.79 -36.50
C ALA A 142 0.36 16.12 -37.29
N GLY A 143 -0.67 16.97 -37.24
CA GLY A 143 -0.72 18.26 -37.95
C GLY A 143 -0.87 18.14 -39.46
N THR A 144 -1.49 17.05 -39.94
CA THR A 144 -1.63 16.72 -41.37
C THR A 144 -2.94 17.20 -42.00
N GLY A 145 -3.75 17.97 -41.28
CA GLY A 145 -5.10 18.38 -41.67
C GLY A 145 -6.19 17.40 -41.22
N GLY A 146 -7.46 17.76 -41.46
CA GLY A 146 -8.62 16.96 -41.06
C GLY A 146 -8.68 16.74 -39.54
N ALA A 147 -8.94 15.51 -39.11
CA ALA A 147 -8.98 15.15 -37.69
C ALA A 147 -7.62 15.28 -36.96
N GLU A 148 -6.50 15.33 -37.70
CA GLU A 148 -5.16 15.56 -37.13
C GLU A 148 -4.80 17.03 -37.01
N GLY A 149 -5.69 17.93 -37.44
CA GLY A 149 -5.55 19.36 -37.29
C GLY A 149 -4.50 20.02 -38.21
N PRO A 150 -4.44 21.36 -38.25
CA PRO A 150 -3.45 22.09 -39.03
C PRO A 150 -2.03 21.85 -38.50
N ALA A 151 -1.02 22.22 -39.30
CA ALA A 151 0.40 22.06 -38.93
C ALA A 151 0.78 22.70 -37.58
N ALA A 152 0.08 23.76 -37.16
CA ALA A 152 0.26 24.42 -35.87
C ALA A 152 -0.09 23.54 -34.66
N LEU A 153 -0.92 22.51 -34.84
CA LEU A 153 -1.24 21.54 -33.77
C LEU A 153 -0.23 20.40 -33.67
N LYS A 154 0.70 20.25 -34.63
CA LYS A 154 1.66 19.15 -34.63
C LYS A 154 2.42 19.07 -33.30
N GLY A 155 2.38 17.90 -32.66
CA GLY A 155 3.05 17.66 -31.37
C GLY A 155 2.27 18.13 -30.13
N GLN A 156 1.16 18.88 -30.29
CA GLN A 156 0.25 19.16 -29.18
C GLN A 156 -0.51 17.89 -28.79
N VAL A 157 -0.85 17.75 -27.51
CA VAL A 157 -1.53 16.56 -27.00
C VAL A 157 -3.00 16.53 -27.41
N LYS A 158 -3.50 15.32 -27.69
CA LYS A 158 -4.91 15.10 -27.95
C LYS A 158 -5.68 14.96 -26.63
N PRO A 159 -6.85 15.60 -26.50
CA PRO A 159 -7.59 15.58 -25.25
C PRO A 159 -8.19 14.20 -24.95
N LEU A 160 -8.30 13.88 -23.66
CA LEU A 160 -9.00 12.70 -23.14
C LEU A 160 -10.09 13.14 -22.17
N ALA A 161 -11.34 12.81 -22.48
CA ALA A 161 -12.48 13.04 -21.59
C ALA A 161 -12.97 11.71 -20.99
N LEU A 162 -12.86 11.53 -19.68
CA LEU A 162 -13.36 10.37 -18.92
C LEU A 162 -14.49 10.81 -17.98
N GLY A 163 -15.49 9.96 -17.78
CA GLY A 163 -16.67 10.32 -17.00
C GLY A 163 -17.57 11.31 -17.73
N ALA A 164 -17.95 12.42 -17.08
CA ALA A 164 -18.82 13.45 -17.68
C ALA A 164 -18.27 14.87 -17.41
N PRO A 165 -17.10 15.25 -17.96
CA PRO A 165 -16.51 16.55 -17.67
C PRO A 165 -17.38 17.70 -18.20
N ARG A 166 -17.50 18.76 -17.39
CA ARG A 166 -18.35 19.92 -17.68
C ARG A 166 -17.53 21.12 -18.12
N TYR A 167 -18.11 21.89 -19.05
CA TYR A 167 -17.54 23.12 -19.55
C TYR A 167 -16.11 22.96 -20.09
N VAL A 168 -15.88 21.91 -20.90
CA VAL A 168 -14.60 21.73 -21.62
C VAL A 168 -14.64 22.54 -22.91
N ALA A 169 -13.55 23.21 -23.27
CA ALA A 169 -13.49 23.97 -24.52
C ALA A 169 -13.35 23.06 -25.77
N GLY A 170 -12.65 21.94 -25.64
CA GLY A 170 -12.19 21.13 -26.77
C GLY A 170 -11.06 21.81 -27.55
N VAL A 171 -10.39 21.05 -28.42
CA VAL A 171 -9.31 21.53 -29.29
C VAL A 171 -9.85 21.79 -30.68
N LEU A 172 -9.67 23.01 -31.21
CA LEU A 172 -10.10 23.36 -32.57
C LEU A 172 -9.20 22.68 -33.61
N VAL A 173 -9.68 21.59 -34.22
CA VAL A 173 -8.93 20.81 -35.22
C VAL A 173 -9.19 21.28 -36.65
N ASP A 174 -10.34 21.88 -36.93
CA ASP A 174 -10.64 22.48 -38.23
C ASP A 174 -11.31 23.84 -38.05
N ALA A 175 -10.54 24.91 -38.21
CA ALA A 175 -11.02 26.29 -38.08
C ALA A 175 -11.95 26.70 -39.23
N VAL A 176 -11.83 26.10 -40.42
CA VAL A 176 -12.67 26.41 -41.58
C VAL A 176 -14.09 25.90 -41.34
N ASN A 177 -14.20 24.68 -40.82
CA ASN A 177 -15.48 24.03 -40.57
C ASN A 177 -15.96 24.12 -39.12
N SER A 178 -15.20 24.78 -38.24
CA SER A 178 -15.49 24.93 -36.80
C SER A 178 -15.65 23.59 -36.07
N VAL A 179 -14.70 22.67 -36.30
CA VAL A 179 -14.68 21.33 -35.70
C VAL A 179 -13.74 21.30 -34.49
N PHE A 180 -14.28 20.91 -33.34
CA PHE A 180 -13.59 20.77 -32.07
C PHE A 180 -13.49 19.29 -31.69
N GLN A 181 -12.32 18.86 -31.22
CA GLN A 181 -12.12 17.54 -30.63
C GLN A 181 -12.17 17.63 -29.10
N VAL A 182 -13.03 16.82 -28.48
CA VAL A 182 -13.17 16.73 -27.01
C VAL A 182 -12.54 15.48 -26.42
N SER A 183 -12.40 14.41 -27.21
CA SER A 183 -11.68 13.20 -26.81
C SER A 183 -11.16 12.50 -28.06
N ALA A 184 -9.96 11.92 -28.01
CA ALA A 184 -9.34 11.27 -29.17
C ALA A 184 -9.04 9.76 -29.00
N TYR A 185 -9.44 9.16 -27.87
CA TYR A 185 -8.98 7.81 -27.48
C TYR A 185 -10.03 6.71 -27.68
N GLY A 186 -11.05 6.99 -28.49
CA GLY A 186 -12.17 6.10 -28.75
C GLY A 186 -13.48 6.87 -28.89
N PRO A 187 -14.61 6.16 -29.01
CA PRO A 187 -15.91 6.79 -29.04
C PRO A 187 -16.20 7.47 -27.71
N VAL A 188 -16.94 8.59 -27.74
CA VAL A 188 -17.58 9.18 -26.56
C VAL A 188 -19.05 8.79 -26.51
N ILE A 189 -19.66 8.75 -25.33
CA ILE A 189 -21.11 8.54 -25.21
C ILE A 189 -21.89 9.64 -25.92
N GLY A 190 -21.44 10.88 -25.76
CA GLY A 190 -22.09 12.02 -26.38
C GLY A 190 -21.58 13.36 -25.88
N VAL A 191 -22.25 14.40 -26.37
CA VAL A 191 -22.13 15.75 -25.85
C VAL A 191 -23.56 16.18 -25.53
N SER A 192 -23.82 16.46 -24.26
CA SER A 192 -25.16 16.74 -23.76
C SER A 192 -25.57 18.19 -23.99
N ALA A 193 -24.60 19.10 -24.06
CA ALA A 193 -24.82 20.49 -24.44
C ALA A 193 -23.56 21.11 -25.04
N ALA A 194 -23.78 21.96 -26.05
CA ALA A 194 -22.79 22.91 -26.52
C ALA A 194 -23.23 24.33 -26.12
N LEU A 195 -22.28 25.12 -25.66
CA LEU A 195 -22.49 26.50 -25.27
C LEU A 195 -21.41 27.38 -25.90
N GLU A 196 -21.80 28.61 -26.21
CA GLU A 196 -20.89 29.68 -26.60
C GLU A 196 -21.13 30.86 -25.66
N ARG A 197 -20.07 31.35 -25.03
CA ARG A 197 -20.15 32.36 -23.97
C ARG A 197 -21.16 31.99 -22.88
N LEU A 198 -21.21 30.72 -22.50
CA LEU A 198 -22.21 30.12 -21.60
C LEU A 198 -23.68 30.25 -22.02
N LEU A 199 -23.97 30.73 -23.24
CA LEU A 199 -25.28 30.63 -23.85
C LEU A 199 -25.42 29.26 -24.52
N ARG A 200 -26.46 28.51 -24.14
CA ARG A 200 -26.68 27.16 -24.65
C ARG A 200 -27.25 27.19 -26.07
N TYR A 201 -26.62 26.47 -26.99
CA TYR A 201 -27.22 26.20 -28.29
C TYR A 201 -28.48 25.31 -28.16
N GLY A 202 -29.33 25.28 -29.19
CA GLY A 202 -30.40 24.29 -29.28
C GLY A 202 -29.86 22.84 -29.27
N PRO A 203 -30.73 21.81 -29.27
CA PRO A 203 -30.28 20.42 -29.32
C PRO A 203 -29.46 20.14 -30.59
N SER A 204 -28.50 19.21 -30.46
CA SER A 204 -27.67 18.72 -31.57
C SER A 204 -28.54 18.26 -32.75
N LEU A 205 -28.08 18.52 -33.97
CA LEU A 205 -28.75 18.09 -35.20
C LEU A 205 -28.59 16.60 -35.51
N GLY A 206 -27.66 15.92 -34.83
CA GLY A 206 -27.43 14.50 -35.02
C GLY A 206 -25.98 14.10 -34.77
N ASP A 207 -25.75 12.81 -34.95
CA ASP A 207 -24.42 12.20 -34.89
C ASP A 207 -24.01 11.67 -36.26
N TYR A 208 -22.76 11.89 -36.62
CA TYR A 208 -22.18 11.50 -37.90
C TYR A 208 -21.06 10.47 -37.67
N PRO A 209 -20.89 9.48 -38.56
CA PRO A 209 -20.00 8.34 -38.31
C PRO A 209 -18.51 8.66 -38.44
N THR A 210 -18.15 9.71 -39.20
CA THR A 210 -16.75 10.05 -39.51
C THR A 210 -16.54 11.57 -39.50
N PHE A 211 -15.27 11.99 -39.42
CA PHE A 211 -14.88 13.39 -39.57
C PHE A 211 -15.40 13.97 -40.90
N ASP A 212 -15.19 13.27 -42.02
CA ASP A 212 -15.59 13.74 -43.35
C ASP A 212 -17.11 13.88 -43.47
N ALA A 213 -17.88 12.93 -42.92
CA ALA A 213 -19.34 13.01 -42.91
C ALA A 213 -19.84 14.19 -42.07
N LEU A 214 -19.17 14.47 -40.93
CA LEU A 214 -19.48 15.62 -40.09
C LEU A 214 -19.18 16.95 -40.80
N VAL A 215 -18.07 17.03 -41.55
CA VAL A 215 -17.69 18.22 -42.32
C VAL A 215 -18.61 18.44 -43.52
N ALA A 216 -19.02 17.37 -44.21
CA ALA A 216 -19.94 17.46 -45.34
C ALA A 216 -21.39 17.82 -44.94
N ALA A 217 -21.76 17.66 -43.66
CA ALA A 217 -23.10 17.95 -43.19
C ALA A 217 -23.49 19.44 -43.35
N ALA A 218 -24.74 19.70 -43.72
CA ALA A 218 -25.29 21.06 -43.74
C ALA A 218 -25.78 21.45 -42.33
N ILE A 219 -24.92 22.11 -41.55
CA ILE A 219 -25.24 22.57 -40.19
C ILE A 219 -25.46 24.10 -40.23
N PRO A 220 -26.70 24.60 -40.05
CA PRO A 220 -26.97 26.04 -40.05
C PRO A 220 -26.30 26.77 -38.89
N ALA A 221 -26.03 28.07 -39.07
CA ALA A 221 -25.55 28.94 -38.00
C ALA A 221 -26.46 28.88 -36.76
N GLY A 222 -25.87 28.84 -35.56
CA GLY A 222 -26.60 28.65 -34.29
C GLY A 222 -27.02 27.21 -33.99
N ARG A 223 -26.63 26.23 -34.84
CA ARG A 223 -26.79 24.79 -34.59
C ARG A 223 -25.44 24.10 -34.55
N TRP A 224 -25.44 22.85 -34.08
CA TRP A 224 -24.24 22.03 -33.94
C TRP A 224 -24.58 20.55 -34.12
N ALA A 225 -23.55 19.74 -34.37
CA ALA A 225 -23.65 18.28 -34.47
C ALA A 225 -22.40 17.59 -33.93
N THR A 226 -22.44 16.26 -33.80
CA THR A 226 -21.33 15.46 -33.27
C THR A 226 -20.82 14.41 -34.26
N CYS A 227 -19.59 13.95 -34.05
CA CYS A 227 -19.15 12.63 -34.45
C CYS A 227 -18.63 11.92 -33.20
N ARG A 228 -19.50 11.12 -32.57
CA ARG A 228 -19.22 10.43 -31.31
C ARG A 228 -18.10 9.43 -31.44
N ALA A 229 -18.01 8.76 -32.59
CA ALA A 229 -16.97 7.78 -32.88
C ALA A 229 -15.54 8.34 -32.77
N ALA A 230 -15.37 9.64 -33.06
CA ALA A 230 -14.07 10.33 -33.01
C ALA A 230 -14.00 11.44 -31.94
N GLY A 231 -15.03 11.56 -31.08
CA GLY A 231 -15.11 12.59 -30.05
C GLY A 231 -15.08 14.01 -30.59
N LEU A 232 -15.82 14.29 -31.67
CA LEU A 232 -15.83 15.59 -32.36
C LEU A 232 -17.17 16.30 -32.20
N VAL A 233 -17.10 17.63 -32.17
CA VAL A 233 -18.23 18.56 -32.21
C VAL A 233 -18.01 19.55 -33.34
N ARG A 234 -19.03 19.78 -34.17
CA ARG A 234 -18.99 20.81 -35.22
C ARG A 234 -20.06 21.87 -34.97
N LEU A 235 -19.65 23.13 -34.99
CA LEU A 235 -20.56 24.27 -34.96
C LEU A 235 -20.94 24.68 -36.38
N GLY A 236 -22.18 25.15 -36.59
CA GLY A 236 -22.67 25.58 -37.91
C GLY A 236 -22.15 26.95 -38.36
N ALA A 237 -21.41 27.65 -37.50
CA ALA A 237 -20.70 28.88 -37.82
C ALA A 237 -19.43 28.99 -36.94
N PRO A 238 -18.41 29.75 -37.37
CA PRO A 238 -17.27 30.10 -36.53
C PRO A 238 -17.70 30.73 -35.21
N PRO A 239 -17.16 30.27 -34.07
CA PRO A 239 -17.51 30.86 -32.79
C PRO A 239 -16.92 32.27 -32.65
N MET A 240 -17.69 33.15 -32.02
CA MET A 240 -17.36 34.53 -31.68
C MET A 240 -16.94 34.70 -30.22
N GLY A 241 -16.99 33.64 -29.41
CA GLY A 241 -16.48 33.63 -28.04
C GLY A 241 -16.15 32.25 -27.51
N GLN A 242 -15.90 32.16 -26.20
CA GLN A 242 -15.44 30.92 -25.56
C GLN A 242 -16.47 29.80 -25.69
N ILE A 243 -16.04 28.66 -26.23
CA ILE A 243 -16.85 27.45 -26.32
C ILE A 243 -16.79 26.68 -25.01
N SER A 244 -17.91 26.05 -24.65
CA SER A 244 -18.02 25.18 -23.49
C SER A 244 -18.94 24.01 -23.79
N LEU A 245 -18.42 22.81 -23.61
CA LEU A 245 -19.07 21.56 -23.96
C LEU A 245 -19.30 20.75 -22.68
N LEU A 246 -20.48 20.15 -22.56
CA LEU A 246 -20.78 19.17 -21.53
C LEU A 246 -20.67 17.81 -22.19
N VAL A 247 -19.60 17.08 -21.87
CA VAL A 247 -19.25 15.86 -22.58
C VAL A 247 -19.63 14.66 -21.71
N ASP A 248 -20.32 13.70 -22.30
CA ASP A 248 -20.46 12.36 -21.75
C ASP A 248 -19.33 11.54 -22.38
N GLY A 249 -18.25 11.37 -21.61
CA GLY A 249 -16.90 11.04 -22.07
C GLY A 249 -16.71 9.67 -22.72
N ASP A 250 -15.47 9.20 -22.67
CA ASP A 250 -14.98 7.98 -23.31
C ASP A 250 -15.87 6.76 -23.02
N ASN A 251 -16.09 6.00 -24.09
CA ASN A 251 -16.85 4.76 -24.15
C ASN A 251 -16.01 3.63 -24.81
N GLY A 252 -14.69 3.77 -24.84
CA GLY A 252 -13.78 2.86 -25.55
C GLY A 252 -13.22 1.73 -24.70
N GLY A 253 -13.53 1.70 -23.40
CA GLY A 253 -13.04 0.70 -22.45
C GLY A 253 -13.92 -0.55 -22.31
N PRO A 254 -13.46 -1.56 -21.54
CA PRO A 254 -14.26 -2.75 -21.22
C PRO A 254 -15.56 -2.43 -20.46
N ASP A 255 -15.56 -1.33 -19.70
CA ASP A 255 -16.71 -0.86 -18.94
C ASP A 255 -17.67 0.03 -19.78
N GLY A 256 -17.35 0.26 -21.05
CA GLY A 256 -18.00 1.30 -21.85
C GLY A 256 -17.77 2.67 -21.20
N TRP A 257 -18.86 3.31 -20.75
CA TRP A 257 -18.83 4.62 -20.11
C TRP A 257 -18.34 4.53 -18.66
N ALA A 258 -17.03 4.63 -18.49
CA ALA A 258 -16.41 4.65 -17.17
C ALA A 258 -16.84 5.88 -16.36
N ARG A 259 -17.47 5.67 -15.19
CA ARG A 259 -18.00 6.73 -14.32
C ARG A 259 -17.53 6.64 -12.87
N THR A 260 -17.07 5.48 -12.42
CA THR A 260 -16.60 5.26 -11.04
C THR A 260 -15.07 5.18 -10.98
N PRO A 261 -14.45 5.42 -9.80
CA PRO A 261 -12.98 5.53 -9.68
C PRO A 261 -12.22 4.32 -10.23
N GLY A 262 -12.65 3.10 -9.91
CA GLY A 262 -12.09 1.83 -10.39
C GLY A 262 -12.19 1.69 -11.90
N GLN A 263 -13.37 1.93 -12.49
CA GLN A 263 -13.56 1.98 -13.94
C GLN A 263 -12.62 3.00 -14.63
N LEU A 264 -12.48 4.21 -14.07
CA LEU A 264 -11.60 5.24 -14.62
C LEU A 264 -10.12 4.81 -14.54
N ILE A 265 -9.68 4.28 -13.39
CA ILE A 265 -8.32 3.75 -13.20
C ILE A 265 -8.04 2.62 -14.19
N ARG A 266 -8.98 1.68 -14.37
CA ARG A 266 -8.87 0.58 -15.34
C ARG A 266 -8.68 1.11 -16.75
N ARG A 267 -9.47 2.12 -17.15
CA ARG A 267 -9.39 2.73 -18.48
C ARG A 267 -8.04 3.40 -18.72
N ILE A 268 -7.55 4.20 -17.77
CA ILE A 268 -6.24 4.86 -17.86
C ILE A 268 -5.11 3.82 -17.92
N ALA A 269 -5.17 2.79 -17.07
CA ALA A 269 -4.18 1.74 -17.05
C ALA A 269 -4.11 0.98 -18.39
N ARG A 270 -5.26 0.71 -19.02
CA ARG A 270 -5.29 0.08 -20.35
C ARG A 270 -4.74 0.99 -21.45
N LEU A 271 -5.03 2.29 -21.41
CA LEU A 271 -4.45 3.27 -22.35
C LEU A 271 -2.91 3.30 -22.24
N ALA A 272 -2.36 3.08 -21.06
CA ALA A 272 -0.92 2.97 -20.82
C ALA A 272 -0.30 1.59 -21.17
N GLY A 273 -1.09 0.64 -21.69
CA GLY A 273 -0.62 -0.70 -22.04
C GLY A 273 -0.61 -1.71 -20.88
N GLY A 274 -1.42 -1.46 -19.84
CA GLY A 274 -1.57 -2.31 -18.65
C GLY A 274 -2.39 -3.58 -18.85
N GLU A 275 -2.68 -4.01 -20.08
CA GLU A 275 -3.46 -5.23 -20.33
C GLU A 275 -2.79 -6.46 -19.71
N GLY A 276 -3.55 -7.27 -18.97
CA GLY A 276 -3.02 -8.38 -18.19
C GLY A 276 -2.15 -7.96 -16.98
N ARG A 277 -2.05 -6.67 -16.65
CA ARG A 277 -1.30 -6.13 -15.50
C ARG A 277 -2.19 -5.41 -14.49
N ILE A 278 -3.49 -5.61 -14.56
CA ILE A 278 -4.49 -4.99 -13.67
C ILE A 278 -5.14 -6.11 -12.83
N ASP A 279 -5.36 -5.84 -11.56
CA ASP A 279 -6.23 -6.63 -10.69
C ASP A 279 -7.65 -6.05 -10.78
N ASP A 280 -8.43 -6.56 -11.74
CA ASP A 280 -9.78 -6.04 -12.01
C ASP A 280 -10.72 -6.19 -10.80
N ALA A 281 -10.54 -7.26 -10.00
CA ALA A 281 -11.36 -7.50 -8.81
C ALA A 281 -11.13 -6.44 -7.73
N SER A 282 -9.89 -5.96 -7.57
CA SER A 282 -9.60 -4.85 -6.66
C SER A 282 -10.27 -3.55 -7.09
N LEU A 283 -10.36 -3.29 -8.39
CA LEU A 283 -10.99 -2.08 -8.93
C LEU A 283 -12.52 -2.15 -8.82
N ASP A 284 -13.11 -3.33 -9.04
CA ASP A 284 -14.54 -3.56 -8.79
C ASP A 284 -14.88 -3.41 -7.30
N ALA A 285 -14.01 -3.89 -6.42
CA ALA A 285 -14.17 -3.71 -4.97
C ALA A 285 -14.08 -2.23 -4.54
N LEU A 286 -13.19 -1.46 -5.18
CA LEU A 286 -13.13 -0.01 -4.98
C LEU A 286 -14.44 0.67 -5.39
N ASP A 287 -14.99 0.31 -6.55
CA ASP A 287 -16.25 0.90 -7.05
C ASP A 287 -17.45 0.53 -6.18
N ALA A 288 -17.50 -0.71 -5.67
CA ALA A 288 -18.50 -1.11 -4.70
C ALA A 288 -18.40 -0.30 -3.39
N ALA A 289 -17.19 -0.01 -2.93
CA ALA A 289 -16.96 0.76 -1.70
C ALA A 289 -17.14 2.28 -1.89
N ARG A 290 -16.89 2.79 -3.10
CA ARG A 290 -16.86 4.22 -3.45
C ARG A 290 -17.56 4.46 -4.79
N PRO A 291 -18.89 4.26 -4.88
CA PRO A 291 -19.67 4.40 -6.12
C PRO A 291 -19.92 5.88 -6.46
N TYR A 292 -18.88 6.69 -6.41
CA TYR A 292 -18.95 8.13 -6.61
C TYR A 292 -18.69 8.44 -8.08
N PRO A 293 -19.61 9.14 -8.77
CA PRO A 293 -19.37 9.58 -10.12
C PRO A 293 -18.17 10.53 -10.17
N THR A 294 -17.16 10.17 -10.95
CA THR A 294 -15.93 10.93 -11.14
C THR A 294 -15.77 11.30 -12.62
N SER A 295 -15.22 12.48 -12.88
CA SER A 295 -14.92 12.97 -14.22
C SER A 295 -13.48 13.46 -14.27
N VAL A 296 -12.78 13.16 -15.36
CA VAL A 296 -11.40 13.59 -15.61
C VAL A 296 -11.30 14.09 -17.04
N TYR A 297 -10.72 15.28 -17.25
CA TYR A 297 -10.39 15.80 -18.57
C TYR A 297 -8.90 16.13 -18.60
N LEU A 298 -8.19 15.58 -19.57
CA LEU A 298 -6.75 15.76 -19.73
C LEU A 298 -6.47 16.40 -21.09
N ASP A 299 -5.79 17.53 -21.08
CA ASP A 299 -5.37 18.30 -22.25
C ASP A 299 -3.88 18.70 -22.20
N GLN A 300 -3.14 18.10 -21.25
CA GLN A 300 -1.70 18.24 -21.09
C GLN A 300 -1.08 16.86 -20.88
N GLN A 301 0.18 16.69 -21.28
CA GLN A 301 0.85 15.41 -21.12
C GLN A 301 1.00 15.07 -19.64
N ILE A 302 0.69 13.83 -19.29
CA ILE A 302 0.74 13.31 -17.93
C ILE A 302 1.04 11.81 -17.97
N THR A 303 1.52 11.24 -16.87
CA THR A 303 1.72 9.79 -16.76
C THR A 303 0.46 9.09 -16.24
N ALA A 304 0.30 7.80 -16.54
CA ALA A 304 -0.79 7.02 -15.97
C ALA A 304 -0.68 6.94 -14.44
N ARG A 305 0.55 6.87 -13.92
CA ARG A 305 0.81 6.83 -12.48
C ARG A 305 0.19 8.03 -11.75
N GLU A 306 0.45 9.23 -12.25
CA GLU A 306 -0.03 10.48 -11.64
C GLU A 306 -1.55 10.57 -11.66
N VAL A 307 -2.19 10.29 -12.80
CA VAL A 307 -3.66 10.38 -12.90
C VAL A 307 -4.34 9.33 -12.03
N ILE A 308 -3.83 8.09 -12.01
CA ILE A 308 -4.37 7.01 -11.19
C ILE A 308 -4.24 7.36 -9.70
N GLN A 309 -3.09 7.89 -9.28
CA GLN A 309 -2.88 8.36 -7.91
C GLN A 309 -3.88 9.46 -7.54
N GLN A 310 -4.07 10.46 -8.40
CA GLN A 310 -5.01 11.56 -8.17
C GLN A 310 -6.45 11.06 -8.01
N ILE A 311 -6.89 10.12 -8.85
CA ILE A 311 -8.22 9.53 -8.76
C ILE A 311 -8.38 8.76 -7.45
N ALA A 312 -7.43 7.90 -7.10
CA ALA A 312 -7.49 7.10 -5.87
C ALA A 312 -7.49 7.98 -4.61
N ALA A 313 -6.61 8.98 -4.56
CA ALA A 313 -6.52 9.93 -3.45
C ALA A 313 -7.84 10.71 -3.28
N SER A 314 -8.52 11.08 -4.38
CA SER A 314 -9.80 11.80 -4.32
C SER A 314 -10.93 11.02 -3.61
N VAL A 315 -10.79 9.70 -3.46
CA VAL A 315 -11.78 8.82 -2.81
C VAL A 315 -11.23 8.09 -1.58
N ASN A 316 -10.13 8.59 -0.98
CA ASN A 316 -9.44 8.00 0.17
C ASN A 316 -9.03 6.54 -0.07
N ALA A 317 -8.50 6.25 -1.26
CA ALA A 317 -7.97 4.94 -1.63
C ALA A 317 -6.47 5.01 -1.90
N VAL A 318 -5.78 3.91 -1.60
CA VAL A 318 -4.37 3.70 -1.97
C VAL A 318 -4.30 2.82 -3.20
N VAL A 319 -3.31 3.08 -4.03
CA VAL A 319 -3.02 2.33 -5.25
C VAL A 319 -1.59 1.81 -5.20
N GLY A 320 -1.39 0.60 -5.70
CA GLY A 320 -0.11 -0.08 -5.64
C GLY A 320 0.05 -1.07 -6.79
N VAL A 321 1.27 -1.52 -7.02
CA VAL A 321 1.55 -2.68 -7.88
C VAL A 321 1.93 -3.86 -6.99
N SER A 322 1.16 -4.94 -7.02
CA SER A 322 1.43 -6.14 -6.23
C SER A 322 2.77 -6.78 -6.60
N TRP A 323 3.26 -7.70 -5.76
CA TRP A 323 4.48 -8.48 -6.06
C TRP A 323 4.38 -9.30 -7.35
N LEU A 324 3.18 -9.52 -7.88
CA LEU A 324 2.94 -10.22 -9.14
C LEU A 324 2.82 -9.27 -10.36
N GLY A 325 3.11 -7.98 -10.19
CA GLY A 325 3.02 -7.02 -11.29
C GLY A 325 1.61 -6.58 -11.65
N LYS A 326 0.65 -6.75 -10.73
CA LYS A 326 -0.74 -6.32 -10.93
C LYS A 326 -1.00 -5.00 -10.21
N LEU A 327 -1.42 -3.97 -10.94
CA LEU A 327 -1.98 -2.74 -10.39
C LEU A 327 -3.26 -3.07 -9.62
N PHE A 328 -3.35 -2.65 -8.38
CA PHE A 328 -4.54 -2.78 -7.54
C PHE A 328 -4.86 -1.44 -6.86
N ALA A 329 -6.11 -1.31 -6.38
CA ALA A 329 -6.53 -0.21 -5.53
C ALA A 329 -7.26 -0.75 -4.29
N ALA A 330 -7.12 -0.07 -3.16
CA ALA A 330 -7.79 -0.43 -1.92
C ALA A 330 -8.26 0.82 -1.17
N PRO A 331 -9.55 0.93 -0.79
CA PRO A 331 -10.01 2.01 0.06
C PRO A 331 -9.41 1.88 1.47
N ILE A 332 -8.98 2.99 2.05
CA ILE A 332 -8.56 3.01 3.46
C ILE A 332 -9.82 3.06 4.34
N ALA A 333 -9.98 2.05 5.18
CA ALA A 333 -11.10 1.92 6.11
C ALA A 333 -10.69 1.12 7.35
N ILE A 334 -11.35 1.39 8.47
CA ILE A 334 -11.25 0.57 9.67
C ILE A 334 -12.23 -0.60 9.50
N GLY A 335 -11.68 -1.81 9.35
CA GLY A 335 -12.46 -3.05 9.19
C GLY A 335 -12.35 -3.97 10.41
N ALA A 336 -13.03 -5.11 10.33
CA ALA A 336 -12.82 -6.20 11.28
C ALA A 336 -11.40 -6.77 11.14
N PRO A 337 -10.74 -7.15 12.24
CA PRO A 337 -9.40 -7.74 12.17
C PRO A 337 -9.42 -9.07 11.43
N ALA A 338 -8.63 -9.18 10.36
CA ALA A 338 -8.47 -10.41 9.59
C ALA A 338 -7.25 -11.25 10.03
N LEU A 339 -6.29 -10.62 10.72
CA LEU A 339 -5.08 -11.23 11.24
C LEU A 339 -4.62 -10.48 12.49
N THR A 340 -4.09 -11.22 13.46
CA THR A 340 -3.42 -10.63 14.63
C THR A 340 -1.90 -10.74 14.44
N LEU A 341 -1.24 -9.59 14.40
CA LEU A 341 0.22 -9.48 14.43
C LEU A 341 0.65 -9.09 15.85
N ALA A 342 1.30 -10.01 16.56
CA ALA A 342 1.65 -9.80 17.96
C ALA A 342 3.11 -9.33 18.10
N ALA A 343 3.31 -8.14 18.66
CA ALA A 343 4.61 -7.52 18.90
C ALA A 343 5.48 -8.28 19.91
N ASP A 344 4.84 -9.07 20.77
CA ASP A 344 5.47 -9.92 21.78
C ASP A 344 5.98 -11.26 21.23
N GLY A 345 5.81 -11.52 19.92
CA GLY A 345 6.23 -12.75 19.27
C GLY A 345 5.30 -13.95 19.52
N THR A 346 4.14 -13.74 20.15
CA THR A 346 3.17 -14.82 20.42
C THR A 346 2.39 -15.27 19.18
N ALA A 347 2.45 -14.49 18.09
CA ALA A 347 1.86 -14.82 16.80
C ALA A 347 2.88 -14.73 15.67
N LEU A 348 2.77 -15.64 14.70
CA LEU A 348 3.50 -15.58 13.43
C LEU A 348 2.65 -14.84 12.38
N PRO A 349 3.26 -14.01 11.51
CA PRO A 349 4.69 -13.72 11.43
C PRO A 349 5.17 -12.80 12.57
N PRO A 350 6.41 -13.00 13.06
CA PRO A 350 6.93 -12.25 14.21
C PRO A 350 7.11 -10.79 13.82
N VAL A 351 6.60 -9.90 14.65
CA VAL A 351 6.66 -8.46 14.44
C VAL A 351 8.01 -7.94 14.93
N ARG A 352 8.81 -7.39 14.02
CA ARG A 352 10.14 -6.88 14.37
C ARG A 352 10.12 -5.54 15.10
N LYS A 353 9.19 -4.66 14.72
CA LYS A 353 9.06 -3.30 15.26
C LYS A 353 7.63 -2.81 15.03
N VAL A 354 7.08 -2.14 16.03
CA VAL A 354 5.83 -1.36 15.92
C VAL A 354 6.18 0.10 16.17
N SER A 355 5.61 0.99 15.35
CA SER A 355 5.68 2.43 15.54
C SER A 355 4.37 3.06 15.09
N GLN A 356 3.86 4.00 15.87
CA GLN A 356 2.75 4.84 15.45
C GLN A 356 3.30 5.94 14.54
N LEU A 357 2.68 6.11 13.37
CA LEU A 357 2.99 7.21 12.46
C LEU A 357 2.04 8.36 12.74
N GLU A 358 2.57 9.58 12.79
CA GLU A 358 1.75 10.78 12.81
C GLU A 358 1.20 10.99 11.40
N ILE A 359 -0.12 11.06 11.27
CA ILE A 359 -0.80 11.19 9.99
C ILE A 359 -1.76 12.37 10.03
N ALA A 360 -2.00 13.01 8.88
CA ALA A 360 -3.07 13.99 8.77
C ALA A 360 -4.42 13.31 9.05
N PRO A 361 -5.36 13.97 9.76
CA PRO A 361 -6.67 13.39 10.00
C PRO A 361 -7.36 13.13 8.65
N PRO A 362 -7.83 11.90 8.38
CA PRO A 362 -8.50 11.60 7.12
C PRO A 362 -9.81 12.37 7.04
N PHE A 363 -10.18 12.84 5.85
CA PHE A 363 -11.48 13.47 5.65
C PHE A 363 -12.60 12.42 5.78
N ALA A 364 -13.43 12.54 6.82
CA ALA A 364 -14.57 11.65 7.01
C ALA A 364 -15.70 11.91 6.00
N LYS A 365 -15.80 13.14 5.48
CA LYS A 365 -16.75 13.55 4.42
C LYS A 365 -16.28 14.84 3.74
N LEU A 366 -16.15 14.84 2.42
CA LEU A 366 -15.99 16.04 1.61
C LEU A 366 -17.21 16.18 0.70
N GLY A 367 -17.97 17.26 0.85
CA GLY A 367 -19.20 17.50 0.08
C GLY A 367 -19.13 18.83 -0.65
N LEU A 368 -18.67 18.82 -1.89
CA LEU A 368 -18.78 19.96 -2.80
C LEU A 368 -20.03 19.72 -3.67
N SER A 369 -21.05 20.55 -3.50
CA SER A 369 -22.28 20.48 -4.33
C SER A 369 -22.09 21.14 -5.72
N ALA A 370 -20.88 21.62 -6.01
CA ALA A 370 -20.50 22.20 -7.28
C ALA A 370 -19.64 21.21 -8.08
N GLU A 371 -19.99 20.98 -9.34
CA GLU A 371 -19.18 20.17 -10.27
C GLU A 371 -18.04 21.03 -10.84
N ARG A 372 -16.86 20.44 -11.06
CA ARG A 372 -15.71 21.16 -11.62
C ARG A 372 -16.01 21.66 -13.04
N ALA A 373 -15.85 22.96 -13.26
CA ALA A 373 -15.71 23.52 -14.60
C ALA A 373 -14.25 23.34 -15.07
N TRP A 374 -14.06 22.72 -16.22
CA TRP A 374 -12.72 22.43 -16.76
C TRP A 374 -12.10 23.58 -17.54
N THR A 375 -12.92 24.57 -17.92
CA THR A 375 -12.48 25.87 -18.42
C THR A 375 -12.88 26.94 -17.40
N VAL A 376 -11.96 27.85 -17.09
CA VAL A 376 -12.24 29.03 -16.27
C VAL A 376 -12.72 30.15 -17.18
N HIS A 377 -13.96 30.62 -16.98
CA HIS A 377 -14.57 31.69 -17.77
C HIS A 377 -14.26 33.07 -17.19
N GLN A 378 -13.85 34.00 -18.05
CA GLN A 378 -13.82 35.42 -17.72
C GLN A 378 -15.19 36.05 -17.94
N LEU A 379 -15.39 37.28 -17.43
CA LEU A 379 -16.66 38.00 -17.61
C LEU A 379 -17.02 38.18 -19.10
N ALA A 380 -16.02 38.40 -19.97
CA ALA A 380 -16.21 38.51 -21.42
C ALA A 380 -16.71 37.20 -22.07
N ASP A 381 -16.44 36.07 -21.42
CA ASP A 381 -16.87 34.72 -21.83
C ASP A 381 -18.29 34.39 -21.38
N ILE A 382 -19.03 35.38 -20.86
CA ILE A 382 -20.42 35.25 -20.47
C ILE A 382 -21.27 36.12 -21.41
N ALA A 383 -22.26 35.50 -22.04
CA ALA A 383 -23.29 36.17 -22.79
C ALA A 383 -24.32 36.71 -21.80
N PHE A 384 -24.39 38.02 -21.72
CA PHE A 384 -25.48 38.70 -21.02
C PHE A 384 -26.58 39.01 -22.03
N THR A 385 -27.85 38.81 -21.65
CA THR A 385 -29.02 39.21 -22.45
C THR A 385 -29.07 40.72 -22.67
N ALA A 386 -28.39 41.50 -21.83
CA ALA A 386 -28.18 42.93 -21.98
C ALA A 386 -26.82 43.35 -21.40
N THR A 387 -26.20 44.38 -21.98
CA THR A 387 -24.93 44.93 -21.47
C THR A 387 -25.08 45.36 -20.01
N LEU A 388 -24.25 44.79 -19.13
CA LEU A 388 -24.22 45.19 -17.74
C LEU A 388 -23.73 46.64 -17.65
N THR A 389 -24.64 47.53 -17.26
CA THR A 389 -24.37 48.96 -17.15
C THR A 389 -24.70 49.39 -15.73
N ASP A 390 -23.69 49.80 -14.98
CA ASP A 390 -23.89 50.43 -13.66
C ASP A 390 -24.42 51.84 -13.87
N LEU A 391 -25.63 52.09 -13.36
CA LEU A 391 -26.31 53.39 -13.43
C LEU A 391 -26.20 54.16 -12.11
N GLY A 392 -25.38 53.69 -11.17
CA GLY A 392 -25.19 54.31 -9.87
C GLY A 392 -26.42 54.16 -8.98
N ALA A 393 -26.76 55.19 -8.21
CA ALA A 393 -27.87 55.13 -7.27
C ALA A 393 -29.23 54.92 -7.95
N TYR A 394 -30.08 54.10 -7.34
CA TYR A 394 -31.46 53.97 -7.79
C TYR A 394 -32.20 55.32 -7.73
N ALA A 395 -32.91 55.65 -8.82
CA ALA A 395 -33.71 56.86 -8.97
C ALA A 395 -35.10 56.49 -9.52
N ALA A 396 -36.16 56.85 -8.78
CA ALA A 396 -37.52 56.44 -9.11
C ALA A 396 -38.04 56.94 -10.47
N GLY A 397 -37.51 58.07 -10.96
CA GLY A 397 -37.88 58.64 -12.27
C GLY A 397 -37.17 58.00 -13.47
N THR A 398 -36.13 57.20 -13.24
CA THR A 398 -35.34 56.57 -14.31
C THR A 398 -36.02 55.29 -14.77
N THR A 399 -36.15 55.12 -16.08
CA THR A 399 -36.62 53.86 -16.66
C THR A 399 -35.46 52.89 -16.73
N TYR A 400 -35.57 51.77 -16.01
CA TYR A 400 -34.58 50.71 -15.99
C TYR A 400 -34.95 49.59 -16.94
N ARG A 401 -33.95 48.94 -17.53
CA ARG A 401 -34.09 47.77 -18.42
C ARG A 401 -33.18 46.64 -17.96
N GLU A 402 -33.42 45.44 -18.46
CA GLU A 402 -32.59 44.27 -18.18
C GLU A 402 -31.10 44.60 -18.36
N GLY A 403 -30.25 44.15 -17.44
CA GLY A 403 -28.81 44.45 -17.44
C GLY A 403 -28.39 45.75 -16.74
N ASN A 404 -29.32 46.64 -16.38
CA ASN A 404 -28.99 47.79 -15.55
C ASN A 404 -28.71 47.37 -14.10
N ILE A 405 -27.62 47.89 -13.55
CA ILE A 405 -27.22 47.71 -12.17
C ILE A 405 -27.45 49.02 -11.44
N VAL A 406 -28.04 48.97 -10.25
CA VAL A 406 -28.21 50.14 -9.38
C VAL A 406 -27.74 49.86 -7.96
N GLN A 407 -27.34 50.92 -7.28
CA GLN A 407 -27.00 50.93 -5.86
C GLN A 407 -28.24 51.35 -5.05
N ALA A 408 -28.67 50.48 -4.13
CA ALA A 408 -29.77 50.77 -3.20
C ALA A 408 -29.56 50.06 -1.86
N GLY A 409 -29.65 50.80 -0.75
CA GLY A 409 -29.45 50.25 0.59
C GLY A 409 -28.04 49.66 0.82
N GLY A 410 -27.03 50.22 0.15
CA GLY A 410 -25.63 49.77 0.22
C GLY A 410 -25.32 48.48 -0.57
N SER A 411 -26.31 47.89 -1.24
CA SER A 411 -26.16 46.68 -2.06
C SER A 411 -26.31 47.02 -3.54
N SER A 412 -25.66 46.24 -4.41
CA SER A 412 -25.83 46.32 -5.87
C SER A 412 -27.00 45.42 -6.28
N TRP A 413 -27.89 45.94 -7.11
CA TRP A 413 -29.09 45.27 -7.61
C TRP A 413 -29.10 45.23 -9.13
N LEU A 414 -29.37 44.06 -9.70
CA LEU A 414 -29.53 43.86 -11.14
C LEU A 414 -31.02 43.92 -11.51
N TYR A 415 -31.37 44.72 -12.52
CA TYR A 415 -32.73 44.73 -13.08
C TYR A 415 -32.97 43.46 -13.90
N ILE A 416 -34.01 42.70 -13.56
CA ILE A 416 -34.31 41.37 -14.11
C ILE A 416 -35.67 41.30 -14.83
N ASN A 417 -36.45 42.39 -14.88
CA ASN A 417 -37.71 42.39 -15.61
C ASN A 417 -37.45 42.56 -17.12
N PRO A 418 -38.08 41.76 -18.00
CA PRO A 418 -37.91 41.91 -19.44
C PRO A 418 -38.52 43.21 -20.00
N ALA A 419 -39.46 43.84 -19.29
CA ALA A 419 -40.05 45.12 -19.68
C ALA A 419 -39.36 46.29 -18.96
N ALA A 420 -38.98 47.31 -19.73
CA ALA A 420 -38.39 48.51 -19.18
C ALA A 420 -39.44 49.34 -18.41
N SER A 421 -39.13 49.74 -17.18
CA SER A 421 -40.09 50.43 -16.31
C SER A 421 -39.40 51.33 -15.29
N ALA A 422 -40.07 52.42 -14.90
CA ALA A 422 -39.64 53.34 -13.85
C ALA A 422 -40.46 53.14 -12.55
N GLY A 423 -40.00 53.67 -11.43
CA GLY A 423 -40.74 53.69 -10.16
C GLY A 423 -40.71 52.41 -9.31
N ASN A 424 -40.10 51.33 -9.79
CA ASN A 424 -40.00 50.07 -9.04
C ASN A 424 -38.71 50.06 -8.20
N ALA A 425 -38.81 50.21 -6.88
CA ALA A 425 -37.63 50.23 -6.01
C ALA A 425 -37.06 48.81 -5.77
N PRO A 426 -35.73 48.65 -5.68
CA PRO A 426 -35.12 47.43 -5.16
C PRO A 426 -35.58 47.16 -3.72
N PRO A 427 -35.78 45.89 -3.32
CA PRO A 427 -36.17 45.56 -1.96
C PRO A 427 -35.04 45.85 -0.96
N ALA A 428 -35.36 46.03 0.31
CA ALA A 428 -34.36 46.11 1.38
C ALA A 428 -33.95 44.71 1.83
N LEU A 429 -32.66 44.51 2.16
CA LEU A 429 -32.19 43.27 2.79
C LEU A 429 -32.99 43.01 4.09
N PRO A 430 -33.34 41.75 4.40
CA PRO A 430 -32.77 40.50 3.85
C PRO A 430 -33.48 39.98 2.59
N ILE A 431 -34.44 40.70 2.01
CA ILE A 431 -35.18 40.24 0.82
C ILE A 431 -34.28 40.41 -0.42
N GLU A 432 -33.82 39.32 -1.02
CA GLU A 432 -32.78 39.34 -2.07
C GLU A 432 -33.30 39.49 -3.51
N GLN A 433 -34.63 39.51 -3.71
CA GLN A 433 -35.22 39.69 -5.03
C GLN A 433 -36.69 40.15 -4.98
N ASN A 434 -37.15 40.80 -6.05
CA ASN A 434 -38.56 41.04 -6.37
C ASN A 434 -38.81 40.84 -7.89
N SER A 435 -39.97 41.24 -8.40
CA SER A 435 -40.32 41.11 -9.83
C SER A 435 -39.48 41.96 -10.79
N TYR A 436 -38.62 42.85 -10.28
CA TYR A 436 -37.83 43.81 -11.06
C TYR A 436 -36.34 43.75 -10.76
N TRP A 437 -35.94 43.38 -9.55
CA TRP A 437 -34.57 43.47 -9.06
C TRP A 437 -34.14 42.18 -8.39
N LYS A 438 -32.87 41.79 -8.59
CA LYS A 438 -32.20 40.71 -7.87
C LYS A 438 -30.88 41.22 -7.32
N VAL A 439 -30.56 40.88 -6.06
CA VAL A 439 -29.30 41.31 -5.45
C VAL A 439 -28.12 40.70 -6.22
N LEU A 440 -27.17 41.54 -6.62
CA LEU A 440 -25.95 41.16 -7.33
C LEU A 440 -24.76 41.07 -6.35
N ALA A 441 -24.68 42.01 -5.42
CA ALA A 441 -23.71 42.01 -4.32
C ALA A 441 -24.34 42.61 -3.07
N LYS A 442 -24.18 41.95 -1.92
CA LYS A 442 -24.66 42.44 -0.63
C LYS A 442 -23.74 43.52 -0.08
N ALA A 443 -24.31 44.52 0.57
CA ALA A 443 -23.57 45.50 1.35
C ALA A 443 -22.69 44.81 2.41
N GLY A 444 -21.37 44.96 2.33
CA GLY A 444 -20.48 44.78 3.48
C GLY A 444 -20.49 46.02 4.38
N SER A 445 -19.87 45.97 5.56
CA SER A 445 -19.67 47.15 6.41
C SER A 445 -18.97 48.26 5.61
N LYS A 446 -19.59 49.44 5.53
CA LYS A 446 -19.21 50.55 4.64
C LYS A 446 -17.84 51.15 5.02
N GLY A 447 -16.94 51.27 4.05
CA GLY A 447 -15.87 52.28 4.02
C GLY A 447 -16.33 53.51 3.24
N ASP A 448 -15.78 54.69 3.56
CA ASP A 448 -16.27 55.98 3.04
C ASP A 448 -16.00 56.17 1.53
N PRO A 449 -16.96 56.67 0.73
CA PRO A 449 -16.75 56.97 -0.69
C PRO A 449 -16.22 58.40 -0.93
N GLY A 450 -15.35 58.55 -1.94
CA GLY A 450 -14.98 59.84 -2.54
C GLY A 450 -15.90 60.26 -3.70
N ASP A 451 -15.88 61.55 -4.02
CA ASP A 451 -16.81 62.23 -4.94
C ASP A 451 -16.67 61.86 -6.43
N SER A 452 -17.77 62.05 -7.19
CA SER A 452 -17.90 61.73 -8.63
C SER A 452 -17.23 62.75 -9.56
N ALA A 453 -16.73 62.27 -10.70
CA ALA A 453 -16.06 63.07 -11.74
C ALA A 453 -17.05 63.76 -12.72
N PRO A 454 -16.70 64.93 -13.29
CA PRO A 454 -17.54 65.66 -14.24
C PRO A 454 -17.49 65.11 -15.69
N LEU A 455 -18.55 65.38 -16.47
CA LEU A 455 -18.76 64.91 -17.85
C LEU A 455 -17.96 65.73 -18.88
N LEU A 456 -17.41 65.05 -19.91
CA LEU A 456 -16.60 65.63 -20.98
C LEU A 456 -17.45 65.93 -22.24
N ARG A 457 -17.27 67.11 -22.87
CA ARG A 457 -17.91 67.53 -24.15
C ARG A 457 -16.87 67.93 -25.21
N VAL A 458 -17.23 67.83 -26.49
CA VAL A 458 -16.37 68.17 -27.65
C VAL A 458 -17.15 68.98 -28.70
N GLN A 459 -16.51 70.01 -29.28
CA GLN A 459 -17.03 70.85 -30.35
C GLN A 459 -16.03 71.03 -31.50
N TRP A 460 -16.53 71.31 -32.70
CA TRP A 460 -15.80 71.37 -33.97
C TRP A 460 -15.96 72.74 -34.66
N SER A 461 -14.93 73.18 -35.38
CA SER A 461 -14.92 74.45 -36.12
C SER A 461 -13.99 74.40 -37.34
N ILE A 462 -14.35 75.16 -38.37
CA ILE A 462 -13.56 75.36 -39.59
C ILE A 462 -12.32 76.20 -39.33
N ASP A 463 -12.43 77.24 -38.51
CA ASP A 463 -11.39 78.26 -38.35
C ASP A 463 -10.66 78.19 -37.00
N GLY A 464 -11.19 77.41 -36.05
CA GLY A 464 -10.64 77.27 -34.70
C GLY A 464 -10.81 78.51 -33.82
N LEU A 465 -11.67 79.45 -34.22
CA LEU A 465 -11.94 80.71 -33.51
C LEU A 465 -13.43 80.91 -33.27
N SER A 466 -14.30 80.51 -34.19
CA SER A 466 -15.74 80.75 -34.15
C SER A 466 -16.54 79.62 -34.81
N GLY A 467 -17.88 79.68 -34.72
CA GLY A 467 -18.75 78.70 -35.38
C GLY A 467 -18.73 77.29 -34.76
N TRP A 468 -18.45 77.19 -33.46
CA TRP A 468 -18.36 75.93 -32.74
C TRP A 468 -19.72 75.21 -32.65
N HIS A 469 -19.72 73.93 -32.98
CA HIS A 469 -20.90 73.06 -32.88
C HIS A 469 -20.49 71.62 -32.54
N ASP A 470 -21.43 70.88 -31.95
CA ASP A 470 -21.17 69.56 -31.35
C ASP A 470 -20.93 68.47 -32.41
N ASP A 471 -21.38 68.67 -33.66
CA ASP A 471 -21.27 67.72 -34.76
C ASP A 471 -20.21 68.15 -35.78
N MET A 472 -19.43 67.19 -36.29
CA MET A 472 -18.34 67.47 -37.24
C MET A 472 -18.86 67.57 -38.69
N ALA A 473 -18.62 68.72 -39.34
CA ALA A 473 -18.88 68.96 -40.74
C ALA A 473 -17.61 68.79 -41.61
N SER A 474 -17.78 68.51 -42.90
CA SER A 474 -16.68 68.17 -43.81
C SER A 474 -15.65 69.28 -44.06
N ALA A 475 -15.96 70.52 -43.68
CA ALA A 475 -15.04 71.66 -43.79
C ALA A 475 -14.30 71.94 -42.48
N ASP A 476 -14.66 71.27 -41.38
CA ASP A 476 -14.02 71.50 -40.08
C ASP A 476 -12.62 70.93 -40.07
N VAL A 477 -11.69 71.77 -39.65
CA VAL A 477 -10.28 71.40 -39.55
C VAL A 477 -9.72 71.69 -38.16
N TYR A 478 -10.55 72.15 -37.21
CA TYR A 478 -10.20 72.35 -35.80
C TYR A 478 -11.26 71.75 -34.84
N TYR A 479 -10.81 71.32 -33.65
CA TYR A 479 -11.70 70.86 -32.57
C TYR A 479 -11.21 71.31 -31.18
N HIS A 480 -12.09 71.31 -30.18
CA HIS A 480 -11.73 71.53 -28.76
C HIS A 480 -12.68 70.80 -27.79
N GLN A 481 -12.28 70.71 -26.51
CA GLN A 481 -12.95 69.86 -25.51
C GLN A 481 -13.18 70.60 -24.19
N SER A 482 -14.23 70.22 -23.45
CA SER A 482 -14.61 70.75 -22.13
C SER A 482 -14.77 69.60 -21.14
N ASN A 483 -14.32 69.78 -19.89
CA ASN A 483 -14.40 68.77 -18.83
C ASN A 483 -15.32 69.19 -17.66
N ASP A 484 -16.15 70.19 -17.87
CA ASP A 484 -17.11 70.76 -16.90
C ASP A 484 -18.50 70.94 -17.55
N ASP A 485 -18.87 69.99 -18.42
CA ASP A 485 -20.13 69.98 -19.17
C ASP A 485 -20.42 71.26 -20.00
N GLY A 486 -19.37 71.84 -20.58
CA GLY A 486 -19.45 72.95 -21.53
C GLY A 486 -19.30 74.34 -20.91
N ALA A 487 -18.96 74.43 -19.62
CA ALA A 487 -18.75 75.72 -18.95
C ALA A 487 -17.40 76.37 -19.30
N THR A 488 -16.34 75.58 -19.53
CA THR A 488 -15.05 76.04 -20.04
C THR A 488 -14.53 75.11 -21.13
N TRP A 489 -13.97 75.71 -22.19
CA TRP A 489 -13.48 75.00 -23.36
C TRP A 489 -11.97 75.16 -23.53
N GLY A 490 -11.29 74.06 -23.85
CA GLY A 490 -9.89 74.05 -24.20
C GLY A 490 -9.57 74.78 -25.52
N PRO A 491 -8.28 74.94 -25.84
CA PRO A 491 -7.85 75.60 -27.07
C PRO A 491 -8.19 74.78 -28.33
N ALA A 492 -8.36 75.46 -29.46
CA ALA A 492 -8.64 74.84 -30.75
C ALA A 492 -7.43 74.12 -31.34
N ILE A 493 -7.63 72.87 -31.78
CA ILE A 493 -6.58 71.95 -32.26
C ILE A 493 -6.84 71.59 -33.72
N LYS A 494 -5.86 71.80 -34.63
CA LYS A 494 -5.99 71.56 -36.09
C LYS A 494 -5.74 70.10 -36.51
N GLY A 495 -6.54 69.56 -37.44
CA GLY A 495 -6.64 68.12 -37.72
C GLY A 495 -6.08 67.48 -39.01
N VAL A 496 -5.30 68.13 -39.90
CA VAL A 496 -4.64 67.45 -41.08
C VAL A 496 -3.28 68.04 -41.52
N GLY A 497 -2.33 67.20 -42.01
CA GLY A 497 -0.92 67.55 -42.34
C GLY A 497 -0.36 67.09 -43.73
N ARG A 498 0.94 67.41 -44.03
CA ARG A 498 1.76 66.94 -45.20
C ARG A 498 3.08 66.28 -44.71
N ASP A 499 3.63 65.31 -45.46
CA ASP A 499 4.75 64.39 -45.07
C ASP A 499 6.19 64.98 -45.02
N GLY A 500 7.12 64.35 -44.26
CA GLY A 500 8.41 64.91 -43.81
C GLY A 500 9.70 64.03 -43.87
N ALA A 501 10.79 64.58 -43.30
CA ALA A 501 12.23 64.27 -43.42
C ALA A 501 12.73 62.97 -42.72
N PRO A 502 14.05 62.58 -42.78
CA PRO A 502 14.57 61.31 -42.27
C PRO A 502 14.12 60.96 -40.85
N GLY A 503 13.80 59.68 -40.64
CA GLY A 503 13.27 59.18 -39.37
C GLY A 503 14.28 59.28 -38.23
N TYR A 504 13.82 59.80 -37.09
CA TYR A 504 14.60 59.85 -35.85
C TYR A 504 14.67 58.47 -35.20
N ASN A 505 15.84 58.09 -34.67
CA ASN A 505 15.92 57.01 -33.69
C ASN A 505 15.34 57.54 -32.39
N ASN A 506 14.33 56.86 -31.85
CA ASN A 506 13.65 57.27 -30.63
C ASN A 506 13.72 56.15 -29.59
N ALA A 507 14.05 56.49 -28.35
CA ALA A 507 14.01 55.58 -27.21
C ALA A 507 13.64 56.34 -25.94
N GLN A 508 13.04 55.65 -24.97
CA GLN A 508 12.69 56.22 -23.67
C GLN A 508 13.44 55.48 -22.56
N PRO A 509 14.68 55.88 -22.22
CA PRO A 509 15.40 55.30 -21.10
C PRO A 509 14.70 55.59 -19.77
N MET A 510 14.65 54.60 -18.88
CA MET A 510 14.05 54.68 -17.56
C MET A 510 15.07 54.33 -16.49
N ILE A 511 15.06 55.07 -15.39
CA ILE A 511 15.94 54.90 -14.23
C ILE A 511 15.12 54.74 -12.95
N TYR A 512 15.65 53.96 -12.00
CA TYR A 512 14.94 53.61 -10.76
C TYR A 512 15.77 53.88 -9.51
N GLN A 513 15.12 54.30 -8.42
CA GLN A 513 15.75 54.48 -7.12
C GLN A 513 14.75 54.23 -5.98
N ARG A 514 15.21 53.68 -4.87
CA ARG A 514 14.41 53.59 -3.64
C ARG A 514 14.68 54.79 -2.74
N ALA A 515 13.62 55.45 -2.30
CA ALA A 515 13.69 56.58 -1.38
C ALA A 515 12.35 56.81 -0.67
N THR A 516 12.39 57.28 0.57
CA THR A 516 11.20 57.60 1.38
C THR A 516 10.42 58.82 0.84
N SER A 517 11.08 59.70 0.09
CA SER A 517 10.49 60.84 -0.63
C SER A 517 11.08 60.95 -2.03
N ALA A 518 10.47 61.76 -2.90
CA ALA A 518 10.94 61.94 -4.29
C ALA A 518 12.44 62.29 -4.32
N PRO A 519 13.29 61.43 -4.90
CA PRO A 519 14.74 61.66 -4.89
C PRO A 519 15.17 62.68 -5.96
N PRO A 520 16.30 63.38 -5.79
CA PRO A 520 16.78 64.35 -6.78
C PRO A 520 17.18 63.66 -8.08
N LEU A 521 16.77 64.21 -9.22
CA LEU A 521 17.10 63.71 -10.57
C LEU A 521 18.62 63.75 -10.86
N PRO A 522 19.10 63.01 -11.88
CA PRO A 522 20.50 63.07 -12.29
C PRO A 522 20.94 64.50 -12.62
N SER A 523 22.11 64.90 -12.13
CA SER A 523 22.67 66.26 -12.32
C SER A 523 23.77 66.33 -13.39
N THR A 524 24.17 65.19 -13.95
CA THR A 524 25.11 65.10 -15.08
C THR A 524 24.39 64.84 -16.39
N THR A 525 24.97 65.29 -17.51
CA THR A 525 24.49 64.92 -18.86
C THR A 525 24.74 63.43 -19.10
N ALA A 526 23.67 62.66 -19.26
CA ALA A 526 23.72 61.25 -19.57
C ALA A 526 23.86 61.03 -21.09
N VAL A 527 24.38 59.88 -21.50
CA VAL A 527 24.50 59.52 -22.92
C VAL A 527 23.78 58.21 -23.17
N TYR A 528 22.87 58.20 -24.13
CA TYR A 528 22.15 57.02 -24.57
C TYR A 528 22.67 56.54 -25.93
N THR A 529 23.04 55.27 -26.01
CA THR A 529 23.52 54.64 -27.24
C THR A 529 22.44 53.70 -27.78
N PHE A 530 21.87 54.03 -28.95
CA PHE A 530 20.71 53.31 -29.50
C PHE A 530 21.03 51.86 -29.85
N ALA A 531 22.23 51.57 -30.38
CA ALA A 531 22.61 50.23 -30.81
C ALA A 531 22.71 49.21 -29.66
N THR A 532 23.02 49.67 -28.45
CA THR A 532 23.25 48.82 -27.27
C THR A 532 22.18 48.99 -26.20
N SER A 533 21.28 49.98 -26.36
CA SER A 533 20.28 50.36 -25.35
C SER A 533 20.89 50.69 -23.97
N THR A 534 22.11 51.21 -23.95
CA THR A 534 22.85 51.50 -22.71
C THR A 534 22.85 52.99 -22.39
N LEU A 535 22.61 53.30 -21.12
CA LEU A 535 22.68 54.66 -20.58
C LEU A 535 23.89 54.80 -19.65
N THR A 536 24.75 55.77 -19.93
CA THR A 536 25.96 56.04 -19.14
C THR A 536 25.95 57.46 -18.56
N ASN A 537 26.80 57.72 -17.56
CA ASN A 537 26.90 59.00 -16.83
C ASN A 537 25.62 59.43 -16.08
N VAL A 538 24.88 58.46 -15.53
CA VAL A 538 23.79 58.71 -14.56
C VAL A 538 24.33 58.70 -13.13
N ASN A 539 23.97 59.70 -12.33
CA ASN A 539 24.45 59.89 -10.96
C ASN A 539 23.28 59.96 -9.94
N ASN A 540 23.55 60.43 -8.71
CA ASN A 540 22.58 60.57 -7.62
C ASN A 540 21.91 59.26 -7.16
N GLY A 541 22.55 58.11 -7.40
CA GLY A 541 22.12 56.80 -6.90
C GLY A 541 21.00 56.15 -7.72
N TRP A 542 20.67 56.71 -8.88
CA TRP A 542 19.74 56.12 -9.84
C TRP A 542 20.35 54.92 -10.56
N LEU A 543 19.63 53.81 -10.56
CA LEU A 543 20.01 52.60 -11.28
C LEU A 543 19.41 52.62 -12.69
N THR A 544 20.24 52.28 -13.67
CA THR A 544 19.87 52.23 -15.09
C THR A 544 19.47 50.83 -15.55
N ASN A 545 19.58 49.83 -14.67
CA ASN A 545 19.24 48.43 -14.96
C ASN A 545 18.53 47.78 -13.77
N GLY A 546 17.21 47.63 -13.87
CA GLY A 546 16.38 46.95 -12.88
C GLY A 546 15.97 47.81 -11.67
N ILE A 547 15.13 47.21 -10.82
CA ILE A 547 14.61 47.83 -9.61
C ILE A 547 15.58 47.55 -8.45
N PRO A 548 15.98 48.55 -7.64
CA PRO A 548 16.84 48.34 -6.48
C PRO A 548 16.16 47.47 -5.40
N ASP A 549 16.90 46.66 -4.66
CA ASP A 549 16.39 45.93 -3.47
C ASP A 549 16.12 46.88 -2.29
N GLY A 550 15.14 46.56 -1.44
CA GLY A 550 14.83 47.33 -0.22
C GLY A 550 13.34 47.50 0.08
N THR A 551 13.03 48.18 1.19
CA THR A 551 11.65 48.33 1.71
C THR A 551 11.02 49.71 1.45
N ASP A 552 11.83 50.72 1.13
CA ASP A 552 11.34 52.07 0.81
C ASP A 552 10.61 52.11 -0.54
N PRO A 553 9.71 53.08 -0.77
CA PRO A 553 9.03 53.24 -2.06
C PRO A 553 9.99 53.31 -3.25
N VAL A 554 9.58 52.71 -4.37
CA VAL A 554 10.36 52.81 -5.63
C VAL A 554 9.89 54.03 -6.40
N TRP A 555 10.85 54.87 -6.75
CA TRP A 555 10.71 56.00 -7.65
C TRP A 555 11.30 55.67 -9.00
N ALA A 556 10.66 56.16 -10.06
CA ALA A 556 11.12 56.05 -11.43
C ALA A 556 11.16 57.44 -12.08
N SER A 557 12.10 57.64 -12.98
CA SER A 557 12.15 58.79 -13.87
C SER A 557 12.54 58.32 -15.26
N SER A 558 12.05 59.01 -16.29
CA SER A 558 12.36 58.72 -17.69
C SER A 558 12.74 59.98 -18.43
N ALA A 559 13.53 59.83 -19.48
CA ALA A 559 13.81 60.89 -20.45
C ALA A 559 13.54 60.36 -21.86
N THR A 560 13.51 61.25 -22.86
CA THR A 560 13.42 60.85 -24.27
C THR A 560 14.79 61.00 -24.91
N ALA A 561 15.29 59.93 -25.52
CA ALA A 561 16.44 59.96 -26.40
C ALA A 561 15.94 60.03 -27.86
N SER A 562 16.25 61.09 -28.59
CA SER A 562 15.84 61.26 -29.99
C SER A 562 16.93 61.88 -30.84
N SER A 563 17.46 61.11 -31.79
CA SER A 563 18.54 61.59 -32.66
C SER A 563 18.50 60.93 -34.03
N GLN A 564 18.92 61.67 -35.06
CA GLN A 564 19.22 61.09 -36.38
C GLN A 564 20.61 60.43 -36.42
N GLY A 565 21.42 60.59 -35.36
CA GLY A 565 22.71 59.94 -35.16
C GLY A 565 22.63 58.66 -34.31
N ALA A 566 23.77 57.99 -34.10
CA ALA A 566 23.85 56.72 -33.39
C ALA A 566 23.75 56.82 -31.85
N THR A 567 23.81 58.04 -31.31
CA THR A 567 23.73 58.33 -29.88
C THR A 567 22.91 59.60 -29.67
N ASP A 568 22.37 59.74 -28.46
CA ASP A 568 21.76 60.97 -27.99
C ASP A 568 22.29 61.37 -26.61
N THR A 569 22.35 62.67 -26.35
CA THR A 569 22.79 63.24 -25.07
C THR A 569 21.60 63.78 -24.31
N ILE A 570 21.41 63.34 -23.07
CA ILE A 570 20.29 63.71 -22.23
C ILE A 570 20.78 64.62 -21.11
N ALA A 571 20.43 65.90 -21.16
CA ALA A 571 20.78 66.89 -20.16
C ALA A 571 20.00 66.67 -18.85
N PRO A 572 20.53 67.15 -17.70
CA PRO A 572 19.86 67.01 -16.39
C PRO A 572 18.39 67.47 -16.35
N GLY A 573 18.06 68.52 -17.11
CA GLY A 573 16.71 69.08 -17.16
C GLY A 573 15.71 68.31 -18.03
N GLU A 574 16.15 67.28 -18.75
CA GLU A 574 15.30 66.50 -19.67
C GLU A 574 14.67 65.27 -18.98
N TRP A 575 15.11 64.94 -17.78
CA TRP A 575 14.49 63.89 -16.97
C TRP A 575 13.13 64.34 -16.43
N ALA A 576 12.12 63.51 -16.62
CA ALA A 576 10.81 63.74 -16.04
C ALA A 576 10.89 63.75 -14.51
N THR A 577 10.01 64.53 -13.88
CA THR A 577 9.90 64.55 -12.42
C THR A 577 9.73 63.12 -11.88
N PRO A 578 10.47 62.74 -10.82
CA PRO A 578 10.38 61.41 -10.24
C PRO A 578 8.94 61.09 -9.84
N VAL A 579 8.45 59.95 -10.30
CA VAL A 579 7.14 59.43 -9.91
C VAL A 579 7.31 58.19 -9.06
N ARG A 580 6.46 58.03 -8.04
CA ARG A 580 6.45 56.84 -7.20
C ARG A 580 5.81 55.70 -8.01
N ALA A 581 6.62 54.81 -8.55
CA ALA A 581 6.18 53.75 -9.44
C ALA A 581 5.37 52.68 -8.70
N PHE A 582 5.83 52.29 -7.50
CA PHE A 582 5.09 51.38 -6.62
C PHE A 582 5.58 51.48 -5.17
N ALA A 583 4.72 51.02 -4.27
CA ALA A 583 4.98 50.90 -2.84
C ALA A 583 4.61 49.48 -2.39
N ASN A 584 5.28 48.98 -1.36
CA ASN A 584 4.85 47.72 -0.75
C ASN A 584 3.44 47.90 -0.15
N GLY A 585 2.55 46.95 -0.39
CA GLY A 585 1.20 46.95 0.20
C GLY A 585 1.24 46.73 1.72
N ALA A 586 0.15 47.09 2.41
CA ALA A 586 -0.01 46.71 3.81
C ALA A 586 -0.03 45.18 3.92
N ALA A 587 0.64 44.63 4.93
CA ALA A 587 0.61 43.20 5.20
C ALA A 587 -0.85 42.73 5.36
N GLY A 588 -1.22 41.62 4.72
CA GLY A 588 -2.49 40.96 5.01
C GLY A 588 -2.58 40.61 6.50
N GLY A 589 -3.79 40.59 7.06
CA GLY A 589 -3.98 40.16 8.45
C GLY A 589 -3.38 38.78 8.69
N SER A 590 -2.83 38.55 9.88
CA SER A 590 -2.25 37.25 10.24
C SER A 590 -3.25 36.12 10.00
N GLY A 591 -2.78 35.01 9.43
CA GLY A 591 -3.57 33.78 9.36
C GLY A 591 -3.92 33.27 10.76
N LEU A 592 -5.02 32.54 10.88
CA LEU A 592 -5.40 31.90 12.14
C LEU A 592 -4.43 30.76 12.47
N ASN A 593 -3.92 30.74 13.70
CA ASN A 593 -3.27 29.57 14.25
C ASN A 593 -4.33 28.53 14.61
N SER A 594 -4.11 27.26 14.25
CA SER A 594 -5.05 26.16 14.51
C SER A 594 -4.31 24.93 15.04
N LYS A 595 -4.84 24.32 16.10
CA LYS A 595 -4.31 23.07 16.67
C LYS A 595 -5.42 22.22 17.26
N SER A 596 -5.43 20.92 16.94
CA SER A 596 -6.23 19.94 17.70
C SER A 596 -5.47 19.48 18.94
N ILE A 597 -6.12 19.52 20.09
CA ILE A 597 -5.55 19.17 21.39
C ILE A 597 -6.13 17.86 21.86
N PHE A 598 -5.25 16.95 22.29
CA PHE A 598 -5.60 15.67 22.88
C PHE A 598 -5.11 15.66 24.32
N ILE A 599 -5.97 15.22 25.23
CA ILE A 599 -5.63 14.99 26.62
C ILE A 599 -6.08 13.60 27.04
N TYR A 600 -5.32 13.00 27.94
CA TYR A 600 -5.42 11.62 28.32
C TYR A 600 -5.58 11.48 29.83
N GLN A 601 -6.30 10.45 30.24
CA GLN A 601 -6.41 10.06 31.64
C GLN A 601 -6.55 8.55 31.76
N ARG A 602 -5.97 7.96 32.82
CA ARG A 602 -6.25 6.56 33.18
C ARG A 602 -7.31 6.49 34.27
N ALA A 603 -8.34 5.69 34.04
CA ALA A 603 -9.42 5.47 35.00
C ALA A 603 -10.11 4.13 34.73
N THR A 604 -10.72 3.53 35.76
CA THR A 604 -11.47 2.26 35.63
C THR A 604 -12.83 2.41 34.95
N SER A 605 -13.35 3.64 34.88
CA SER A 605 -14.59 4.02 34.19
C SER A 605 -14.42 5.39 33.53
N ALA A 606 -15.37 5.80 32.68
CA ALA A 606 -15.27 7.05 31.93
C ALA A 606 -15.16 8.27 32.88
N PRO A 607 -14.04 9.01 32.86
CA PRO A 607 -13.90 10.19 33.70
C PRO A 607 -14.70 11.38 33.16
N ALA A 608 -14.93 12.37 34.01
CA ALA A 608 -15.54 13.63 33.59
C ALA A 608 -14.57 14.44 32.70
N ALA A 609 -15.10 15.11 31.68
CA ALA A 609 -14.34 16.07 30.88
C ALA A 609 -13.76 17.20 31.75
N PRO A 610 -12.73 17.93 31.27
CA PRO A 610 -12.24 19.11 31.96
C PRO A 610 -13.37 20.11 32.23
N SER A 611 -13.35 20.68 33.43
CA SER A 611 -14.40 21.60 33.91
C SER A 611 -13.89 23.02 34.13
N ALA A 612 -12.57 23.23 34.03
CA ALA A 612 -11.95 24.54 34.02
C ALA A 612 -11.63 24.98 32.58
N THR A 613 -11.46 26.29 32.39
CA THR A 613 -10.96 26.84 31.13
C THR A 613 -9.47 26.57 31.03
N ALA A 614 -9.03 25.99 29.92
CA ALA A 614 -7.62 25.70 29.63
C ALA A 614 -7.08 26.69 28.61
N THR A 615 -5.77 26.96 28.63
CA THR A 615 -5.14 27.89 27.67
C THR A 615 -4.12 27.14 26.82
N TYR A 616 -4.19 27.29 25.50
CA TYR A 616 -3.19 26.77 24.58
C TYR A 616 -2.33 27.91 24.02
N THR A 617 -1.01 27.73 24.02
CA THR A 617 -0.06 28.68 23.44
C THR A 617 0.61 28.07 22.21
N PHE A 618 0.48 28.72 21.06
CA PHE A 618 0.94 28.18 19.77
C PHE A 618 2.47 28.19 19.64
N SER A 619 3.13 29.29 20.03
CA SER A 619 4.60 29.42 19.95
C SER A 619 5.37 28.37 20.77
N SER A 620 4.85 27.99 21.93
CA SER A 620 5.46 26.97 22.81
C SER A 620 4.85 25.58 22.67
N ALA A 621 3.75 25.46 21.93
CA ALA A 621 2.93 24.25 21.82
C ALA A 621 2.48 23.66 23.17
N THR A 622 2.24 24.51 24.18
CA THR A 622 1.90 24.10 25.55
C THR A 622 0.44 24.34 25.89
N LEU A 623 -0.16 23.41 26.63
CA LEU A 623 -1.49 23.55 27.23
C LEU A 623 -1.35 23.72 28.74
N SER A 624 -1.92 24.78 29.30
CA SER A 624 -1.94 25.07 30.74
C SER A 624 -3.35 25.01 31.32
N ASP A 625 -3.43 25.04 32.66
CA ASP A 625 -4.68 25.15 33.43
C ASP A 625 -5.65 23.96 33.27
N LEU A 626 -5.09 22.81 32.88
CA LEU A 626 -5.82 21.55 32.80
C LEU A 626 -6.20 21.03 34.19
N ASN A 627 -7.43 20.55 34.34
CA ASN A 627 -7.94 20.05 35.62
C ASN A 627 -8.42 18.58 35.54
N ASN A 628 -9.02 18.09 36.62
CA ASN A 628 -9.64 16.76 36.70
C ASN A 628 -8.69 15.59 36.43
N GLY A 629 -7.37 15.79 36.59
CA GLY A 629 -6.36 14.73 36.43
C GLY A 629 -6.10 14.32 34.98
N TRP A 630 -6.52 15.16 34.02
CA TRP A 630 -6.14 15.01 32.61
C TRP A 630 -4.67 15.43 32.41
N SER A 631 -4.04 14.84 31.40
CA SER A 631 -2.64 15.08 31.03
C SER A 631 -2.50 15.21 29.52
N THR A 632 -1.52 15.98 29.05
CA THR A 632 -1.18 16.09 27.61
C THR A 632 -0.40 14.88 27.10
N THR A 633 0.12 14.04 27.99
CA THR A 633 0.74 12.74 27.68
C THR A 633 -0.06 11.62 28.32
N ILE A 634 -0.02 10.43 27.72
CA ILE A 634 -0.66 9.24 28.29
C ILE A 634 0.00 8.94 29.65
N PRO A 635 -0.75 8.97 30.77
CA PRO A 635 -0.17 8.65 32.07
C PRO A 635 0.33 7.20 32.12
N ASP A 636 1.40 6.94 32.87
CA ASP A 636 1.86 5.57 33.16
C ASP A 636 0.86 4.82 34.06
N GLY A 637 0.86 3.49 33.99
CA GLY A 637 0.06 2.63 34.86
C GLY A 637 -0.80 1.60 34.13
N THR A 638 -1.56 0.83 34.90
CA THR A 638 -2.46 -0.22 34.43
C THR A 638 -3.92 0.25 34.54
N GLY A 639 -4.74 0.05 33.51
CA GLY A 639 -6.11 0.55 33.45
C GLY A 639 -6.49 1.23 32.14
N ILE A 640 -7.78 1.46 31.90
CA ILE A 640 -8.30 2.00 30.63
C ILE A 640 -7.74 3.41 30.40
N VAL A 641 -7.23 3.65 29.20
CA VAL A 641 -6.84 4.99 28.72
C VAL A 641 -8.05 5.65 28.10
N TRP A 642 -8.41 6.82 28.63
CA TRP A 642 -9.46 7.69 28.14
C TRP A 642 -8.84 8.89 27.43
N VAL A 643 -9.54 9.41 26.42
CA VAL A 643 -9.14 10.59 25.66
C VAL A 643 -10.32 11.52 25.49
N THR A 644 -10.06 12.83 25.52
CA THR A 644 -10.97 13.86 25.01
C THR A 644 -10.18 14.90 24.22
N THR A 645 -10.86 15.64 23.37
CA THR A 645 -10.26 16.55 22.40
C THR A 645 -10.93 17.91 22.41
N ALA A 646 -10.17 18.96 22.13
CA ALA A 646 -10.69 20.29 21.82
C ALA A 646 -9.89 20.91 20.67
N SER A 647 -10.44 21.91 20.01
CA SER A 647 -9.75 22.67 18.96
C SER A 647 -9.33 24.01 19.51
N ALA A 648 -8.03 24.34 19.36
CA ALA A 648 -7.51 25.67 19.60
C ALA A 648 -7.47 26.47 18.29
N LEU A 649 -8.12 27.64 18.23
CA LEU A 649 -8.17 28.48 17.03
C LEU A 649 -8.12 29.97 17.37
N SER A 650 -7.00 30.64 17.06
CA SER A 650 -6.83 32.07 17.38
C SER A 650 -5.98 32.81 16.37
N ALA A 651 -6.29 34.09 16.14
CA ALA A 651 -5.42 35.02 15.42
C ALA A 651 -4.23 35.51 16.27
N SER A 652 -4.26 35.22 17.58
CA SER A 652 -3.19 35.51 18.54
C SER A 652 -2.36 34.25 18.82
N ASP A 653 -1.26 34.41 19.56
CA ASP A 653 -0.38 33.31 19.96
C ASP A 653 -0.98 32.41 21.06
N THR A 654 -2.15 32.77 21.59
CA THR A 654 -2.88 31.96 22.57
C THR A 654 -4.34 31.77 22.19
N ASP A 655 -4.90 30.65 22.62
CA ASP A 655 -6.33 30.35 22.54
C ASP A 655 -6.87 29.85 23.90
N THR A 656 -8.13 30.20 24.17
CA THR A 656 -8.82 29.89 25.43
C THR A 656 -9.88 28.82 25.19
N ILE A 657 -9.72 27.66 25.82
CA ILE A 657 -10.57 26.49 25.62
C ILE A 657 -11.54 26.36 26.79
N ALA A 658 -12.82 26.63 26.54
CA ALA A 658 -13.87 26.55 27.55
C ALA A 658 -14.26 25.09 27.85
N PRO A 659 -14.82 24.79 29.04
CA PRO A 659 -15.26 23.44 29.41
C PRO A 659 -16.21 22.78 28.39
N GLY A 660 -17.06 23.57 27.73
CA GLY A 660 -18.01 23.08 26.73
C GLY A 660 -17.43 22.75 25.36
N GLU A 661 -16.16 23.08 25.11
CA GLU A 661 -15.47 22.82 23.84
C GLU A 661 -14.78 21.47 23.80
N TRP A 662 -14.63 20.82 24.96
CA TRP A 662 -14.13 19.45 25.05
C TRP A 662 -15.17 18.47 24.53
N ALA A 663 -14.72 17.59 23.64
CA ALA A 663 -15.53 16.50 23.12
C ALA A 663 -15.94 15.52 24.23
N ALA A 664 -16.94 14.69 23.94
CA ALA A 664 -17.29 13.59 24.82
C ALA A 664 -16.08 12.67 25.06
N VAL A 665 -15.86 12.30 26.32
CA VAL A 665 -14.75 11.43 26.73
C VAL A 665 -14.93 10.04 26.12
N ALA A 666 -13.89 9.55 25.45
CA ALA A 666 -13.90 8.28 24.75
C ALA A 666 -12.80 7.35 25.26
N LYS A 667 -13.04 6.04 25.13
CA LYS A 667 -12.04 5.00 25.43
C LYS A 667 -11.02 4.94 24.29
N LEU A 668 -9.74 5.19 24.59
CA LEU A 668 -8.64 5.09 23.63
C LEU A 668 -8.06 3.66 23.59
N ALA A 669 -7.78 3.08 24.77
CA ALA A 669 -7.17 1.76 24.88
C ALA A 669 -7.52 1.07 26.20
N GLN A 670 -7.49 -0.28 26.20
CA GLN A 670 -7.60 -1.12 27.39
C GLN A 670 -6.74 -2.37 27.21
N ASP A 671 -6.30 -2.98 28.31
CA ASP A 671 -5.51 -4.22 28.27
C ASP A 671 -6.34 -5.38 27.70
N GLY A 672 -5.69 -6.26 26.92
CA GLY A 672 -6.31 -7.47 26.37
C GLY A 672 -6.45 -8.58 27.43
N ALA A 673 -7.31 -9.57 27.18
CA ALA A 673 -7.40 -10.77 28.01
C ALA A 673 -6.11 -11.60 27.87
N ALA A 674 -5.67 -12.24 28.97
CA ALA A 674 -4.49 -13.12 28.94
C ALA A 674 -4.71 -14.33 28.00
N GLY A 675 -3.68 -14.69 27.22
CA GLY A 675 -3.71 -15.84 26.32
C GLY A 675 -3.71 -17.19 27.05
N VAL A 676 -4.33 -18.21 26.44
CA VAL A 676 -4.47 -19.57 26.99
C VAL A 676 -3.28 -20.43 26.51
N SER A 677 -2.49 -21.03 27.41
CA SER A 677 -1.36 -21.91 27.04
C SER A 677 -1.83 -23.20 26.33
N PRO A 678 -1.11 -23.71 25.31
CA PRO A 678 -1.49 -24.90 24.54
C PRO A 678 -1.30 -26.21 25.30
N LEU A 679 -1.99 -27.27 24.85
CA LEU A 679 -1.86 -28.64 25.37
C LEU A 679 -0.69 -29.36 24.68
N LEU A 680 0.23 -29.93 25.46
CA LEU A 680 1.32 -30.78 24.97
C LEU A 680 1.01 -32.24 25.27
N VAL A 681 1.07 -33.11 24.26
CA VAL A 681 0.90 -34.56 24.41
C VAL A 681 2.16 -35.28 23.95
N THR A 682 2.66 -36.19 24.79
CA THR A 682 3.85 -36.99 24.54
C THR A 682 3.48 -38.46 24.44
N ALA A 683 3.79 -39.08 23.31
CA ALA A 683 3.65 -40.53 23.09
C ALA A 683 4.96 -41.26 23.39
N GLN A 684 4.89 -42.36 24.13
CA GLN A 684 6.03 -43.19 24.49
C GLN A 684 5.78 -44.66 24.11
N PRO A 685 6.58 -45.24 23.20
CA PRO A 685 7.65 -44.57 22.44
C PRO A 685 7.08 -43.64 21.35
N ALA A 686 7.83 -42.60 20.98
CA ALA A 686 7.44 -41.67 19.90
C ALA A 686 7.41 -42.33 18.49
N ALA A 687 8.08 -43.48 18.36
CA ALA A 687 8.00 -44.40 17.23
C ALA A 687 8.15 -45.83 17.76
N LEU A 688 7.30 -46.75 17.29
CA LEU A 688 7.29 -48.13 17.75
C LEU A 688 8.11 -49.00 16.80
N GLN A 689 9.02 -49.81 17.35
CA GLN A 689 9.76 -50.81 16.59
C GLN A 689 9.40 -52.20 17.07
N LEU A 690 9.04 -53.07 16.12
CA LEU A 690 8.66 -54.46 16.37
C LEU A 690 9.67 -55.38 15.69
N GLN A 691 9.90 -56.54 16.28
CA GLN A 691 10.76 -57.56 15.68
C GLN A 691 9.96 -58.38 14.65
N GLY A 692 10.55 -58.57 13.47
CA GLY A 692 9.98 -59.38 12.40
C GLY A 692 10.73 -60.69 12.19
N ASP A 693 10.02 -61.70 11.68
CA ASP A 693 10.59 -62.91 11.14
C ASP A 693 11.38 -62.64 9.83
N THR A 694 11.90 -63.70 9.21
CA THR A 694 12.66 -63.60 7.95
C THR A 694 11.80 -63.12 6.77
N ALA A 695 10.48 -63.28 6.82
CA ALA A 695 9.54 -62.74 5.83
C ALA A 695 9.19 -61.26 6.10
N GLY A 696 9.49 -60.74 7.29
CA GLY A 696 9.16 -59.38 7.74
C GLY A 696 7.79 -59.27 8.42
N ALA A 697 7.19 -60.39 8.83
CA ALA A 697 5.98 -60.41 9.65
C ALA A 697 6.35 -60.32 11.14
N ALA A 698 5.52 -59.66 11.95
CA ALA A 698 5.78 -59.54 13.39
C ALA A 698 5.90 -60.93 14.05
N VAL A 699 6.92 -61.14 14.86
CA VAL A 699 7.17 -62.45 15.51
C VAL A 699 5.98 -62.81 16.42
N PRO A 700 5.49 -64.06 16.42
CA PRO A 700 4.41 -64.48 17.32
C PRO A 700 4.71 -64.11 18.79
N GLY A 701 3.78 -63.41 19.44
CA GLY A 701 3.93 -62.90 20.82
C GLY A 701 4.50 -61.48 20.96
N SER A 702 4.91 -60.82 19.86
CA SER A 702 5.35 -59.41 19.88
C SER A 702 4.21 -58.38 19.91
N LEU A 703 2.96 -58.85 19.88
CA LEU A 703 1.74 -58.06 19.93
C LEU A 703 0.82 -58.61 21.04
N PRO A 704 0.04 -57.76 21.74
CA PRO A 704 -0.09 -56.32 21.50
C PRO A 704 1.14 -55.52 21.92
N ALA A 705 1.44 -54.47 21.17
CA ALA A 705 2.48 -53.51 21.50
C ALA A 705 1.88 -52.15 21.86
N TYR A 706 2.40 -51.51 22.90
CA TYR A 706 1.72 -50.39 23.55
C TYR A 706 2.41 -49.04 23.27
N ILE A 707 1.61 -47.99 23.20
CA ILE A 707 2.03 -46.58 23.12
C ILE A 707 1.32 -45.83 24.24
N GLU A 708 2.06 -45.44 25.27
CA GLU A 708 1.56 -44.70 26.42
C GLU A 708 1.52 -43.20 26.10
N ASN A 709 0.46 -42.51 26.55
CA ASN A 709 0.33 -41.06 26.37
C ASN A 709 0.39 -40.32 27.70
N SER A 710 1.09 -39.18 27.69
CA SER A 710 1.05 -38.22 28.79
C SER A 710 0.71 -36.83 28.25
N ALA A 711 -0.01 -36.04 29.03
CA ALA A 711 -0.43 -34.69 28.66
C ALA A 711 0.07 -33.67 29.69
N SER A 712 0.44 -32.47 29.23
CA SER A 712 0.81 -31.35 30.10
C SER A 712 0.38 -30.02 29.52
N ARG A 713 0.16 -29.03 30.38
CA ARG A 713 -0.18 -27.65 30.01
C ARG A 713 0.64 -26.69 30.87
N ALA A 714 1.34 -25.76 30.22
CA ALA A 714 2.26 -24.83 30.88
C ALA A 714 3.29 -25.54 31.80
N GLY A 715 3.75 -26.73 31.42
CA GLY A 715 4.72 -27.52 32.20
C GLY A 715 4.13 -28.33 33.35
N VAL A 716 2.81 -28.29 33.57
CA VAL A 716 2.12 -29.07 34.62
C VAL A 716 1.41 -30.26 33.98
N SER A 717 1.52 -31.45 34.60
CA SER A 717 0.82 -32.66 34.15
C SER A 717 -0.69 -32.44 34.12
N ALA A 718 -1.34 -32.85 33.03
CA ALA A 718 -2.77 -32.75 32.81
C ALA A 718 -3.37 -34.15 32.68
N ALA A 719 -4.46 -34.41 33.39
CA ALA A 719 -5.18 -35.68 33.27
C ALA A 719 -5.78 -35.82 31.87
N ILE A 720 -5.48 -36.95 31.22
CA ILE A 720 -6.10 -37.34 29.96
C ILE A 720 -7.54 -37.78 30.27
N THR A 721 -8.48 -37.23 29.52
CA THR A 721 -9.91 -37.47 29.67
C THR A 721 -10.48 -38.33 28.56
N ASP A 722 -9.80 -38.39 27.41
CA ASP A 722 -10.21 -39.24 26.29
C ASP A 722 -9.04 -39.47 25.32
N VAL A 723 -9.01 -40.65 24.71
CA VAL A 723 -8.13 -40.98 23.58
C VAL A 723 -8.97 -41.63 22.49
N THR A 724 -9.04 -41.01 21.33
CA THR A 724 -9.81 -41.50 20.18
C THR A 724 -8.88 -41.85 19.01
N ILE A 725 -8.96 -43.07 18.48
CA ILE A 725 -8.20 -43.45 17.28
C ILE A 725 -8.84 -42.84 16.03
N ASN A 726 -8.07 -42.05 15.29
CA ASN A 726 -8.55 -41.37 14.09
C ASN A 726 -8.39 -42.26 12.84
N ALA A 727 -7.22 -42.90 12.69
CA ALA A 727 -6.89 -43.72 11.53
C ALA A 727 -5.73 -44.69 11.81
N THR A 728 -5.73 -45.84 11.13
CA THR A 728 -4.60 -46.78 11.07
C THR A 728 -4.17 -47.02 9.63
N SER A 729 -2.90 -47.38 9.44
CA SER A 729 -2.35 -47.81 8.16
C SER A 729 -1.38 -48.96 8.39
N GLY A 730 -1.62 -50.13 7.78
CA GLY A 730 -0.76 -51.30 7.93
C GLY A 730 -0.79 -51.97 9.31
N CYS A 731 -1.69 -51.55 10.21
CA CYS A 731 -1.89 -52.10 11.55
C CYS A 731 -3.37 -52.08 11.98
N THR A 732 -3.69 -52.85 13.03
CA THR A 732 -4.92 -52.72 13.82
C THR A 732 -4.53 -52.19 15.19
N ALA A 733 -5.27 -51.20 15.70
CA ALA A 733 -5.02 -50.56 16.99
C ALA A 733 -6.32 -50.38 17.76
N THR A 734 -6.25 -50.50 19.08
CA THR A 734 -7.35 -50.26 20.02
C THR A 734 -6.88 -49.37 21.17
N VAL A 735 -7.79 -48.67 21.83
CA VAL A 735 -7.49 -48.01 23.11
C VAL A 735 -7.51 -49.09 24.20
N ALA A 736 -6.51 -49.11 25.06
CA ALA A 736 -6.42 -50.08 26.15
C ALA A 736 -7.39 -49.73 27.29
N ASP A 737 -7.56 -50.64 28.24
CA ASP A 737 -8.49 -50.49 29.37
C ASP A 737 -8.13 -49.34 30.34
N ASP A 738 -6.89 -48.84 30.26
CA ASP A 738 -6.44 -47.66 31.02
C ASP A 738 -6.86 -46.32 30.38
N GLU A 739 -7.60 -46.36 29.27
CA GLU A 739 -8.14 -45.23 28.50
C GLU A 739 -7.10 -44.20 28.01
N THR A 740 -5.81 -44.49 28.19
CA THR A 740 -4.71 -43.55 27.88
C THR A 740 -3.67 -44.15 26.94
N THR A 741 -3.62 -45.48 26.86
CA THR A 741 -2.65 -46.22 26.04
C THR A 741 -3.28 -46.72 24.75
N ILE A 742 -2.53 -46.62 23.65
CA ILE A 742 -2.89 -47.26 22.38
C ILE A 742 -2.22 -48.62 22.29
N ALA A 743 -3.01 -49.68 22.11
CA ALA A 743 -2.55 -51.04 21.89
C ALA A 743 -2.58 -51.39 20.40
N ILE A 744 -1.44 -51.74 19.81
CA ILE A 744 -1.33 -52.26 18.46
C ILE A 744 -1.55 -53.77 18.50
N THR A 745 -2.67 -54.25 17.99
CA THR A 745 -3.11 -55.65 18.14
C THR A 745 -2.79 -56.52 16.94
N ALA A 746 -2.56 -55.94 15.76
CA ALA A 746 -2.12 -56.64 14.56
C ALA A 746 -1.28 -55.75 13.65
N ILE A 747 -0.36 -56.36 12.89
CA ILE A 747 0.45 -55.70 11.85
C ILE A 747 0.31 -56.46 10.55
N SER A 748 0.07 -55.75 9.46
CA SER A 748 -0.10 -56.32 8.12
C SER A 748 0.97 -55.85 7.11
N LYS A 749 1.86 -54.92 7.52
CA LYS A 749 2.93 -54.37 6.69
C LYS A 749 4.19 -54.11 7.51
N ALA A 750 5.36 -54.17 6.86
CA ALA A 750 6.65 -53.87 7.50
C ALA A 750 6.78 -52.43 8.00
N THR A 751 6.01 -51.50 7.41
CA THR A 751 5.81 -50.13 7.92
C THR A 751 4.32 -49.86 8.10
N ALA A 752 3.97 -49.34 9.27
CA ALA A 752 2.61 -49.05 9.67
C ALA A 752 2.54 -47.73 10.47
N SER A 753 1.35 -47.23 10.73
CA SER A 753 1.16 -46.04 11.56
C SER A 753 -0.22 -46.00 12.19
N VAL A 754 -0.33 -45.40 13.37
CA VAL A 754 -1.59 -45.03 14.01
C VAL A 754 -1.64 -43.51 14.20
N SER A 755 -2.79 -42.91 13.95
CA SER A 755 -3.08 -41.51 14.25
C SER A 755 -4.29 -41.43 15.17
N TYR A 756 -4.20 -40.65 16.23
CA TYR A 756 -5.21 -40.58 17.29
C TYR A 756 -5.24 -39.17 17.91
N THR A 757 -6.33 -38.86 18.60
CA THR A 757 -6.56 -37.60 19.29
C THR A 757 -6.55 -37.84 20.79
N VAL A 758 -5.84 -37.01 21.55
CA VAL A 758 -5.80 -37.04 23.02
C VAL A 758 -6.46 -35.77 23.56
N SER A 759 -7.42 -35.94 24.46
CA SER A 759 -8.15 -34.86 25.10
C SER A 759 -7.70 -34.71 26.55
N ALA A 760 -7.30 -33.52 26.98
CA ALA A 760 -6.90 -33.23 28.35
C ALA A 760 -7.07 -31.73 28.65
N ALA A 761 -7.39 -31.40 29.91
CA ALA A 761 -7.58 -30.01 30.37
C ALA A 761 -8.54 -29.16 29.49
N GLY A 762 -9.57 -29.78 28.90
CA GLY A 762 -10.56 -29.12 28.04
C GLY A 762 -10.07 -28.79 26.62
N LEU A 763 -8.92 -29.32 26.21
CA LEU A 763 -8.33 -29.16 24.87
C LEU A 763 -8.03 -30.53 24.26
N THR A 764 -7.77 -30.56 22.95
CA THR A 764 -7.44 -31.78 22.20
C THR A 764 -6.16 -31.60 21.39
N GLN A 765 -5.32 -32.62 21.32
CA GLN A 765 -4.11 -32.65 20.50
C GLN A 765 -4.05 -33.93 19.67
N GLN A 766 -3.76 -33.81 18.37
CA GLN A 766 -3.57 -34.96 17.50
C GLN A 766 -2.12 -35.46 17.57
N VAL A 767 -1.97 -36.79 17.57
CA VAL A 767 -0.71 -37.51 17.66
C VAL A 767 -0.65 -38.56 16.55
N LYS A 768 0.53 -38.75 15.95
CA LYS A 768 0.79 -39.80 14.98
C LYS A 768 2.06 -40.53 15.34
N VAL A 769 1.96 -41.86 15.46
CA VAL A 769 3.10 -42.73 15.78
C VAL A 769 3.36 -43.66 14.59
N GLY A 770 4.61 -43.67 14.13
CA GLY A 770 5.10 -44.61 13.13
C GLY A 770 5.49 -45.94 13.75
N ILE A 771 5.26 -47.04 13.03
CA ILE A 771 5.53 -48.41 13.46
C ILE A 771 6.38 -49.09 12.39
N THR A 772 7.50 -49.70 12.77
CA THR A 772 8.40 -50.42 11.85
C THR A 772 8.67 -51.83 12.35
N VAL A 773 8.52 -52.83 11.47
CA VAL A 773 8.91 -54.22 11.73
C VAL A 773 10.30 -54.47 11.16
N LEU A 774 11.27 -54.78 12.03
CA LEU A 774 12.67 -55.03 11.68
C LEU A 774 12.87 -56.52 11.33
N ARG A 775 13.26 -56.83 10.09
CA ARG A 775 13.49 -58.21 9.62
C ARG A 775 14.67 -58.87 10.34
N ALA A 776 14.51 -60.14 10.74
CA ALA A 776 15.59 -60.93 11.35
C ALA A 776 16.78 -61.16 10.37
N PRO A 777 18.04 -61.11 10.85
CA PRO A 777 19.23 -61.39 10.03
C PRO A 777 19.35 -62.88 9.64
N THR A 778 20.03 -63.16 8.52
CA THR A 778 20.00 -64.46 7.80
C THR A 778 21.13 -65.46 8.10
N SER A 779 22.10 -65.18 8.99
CA SER A 779 23.19 -66.14 9.31
C SER A 779 22.87 -67.00 10.55
N LEU A 780 23.16 -68.31 10.50
CA LEU A 780 22.74 -69.34 11.48
C LEU A 780 23.62 -69.49 12.75
N GLU A 781 24.69 -68.71 12.88
CA GLU A 781 25.77 -68.94 13.86
C GLU A 781 25.45 -68.44 15.29
N GLU A 782 24.58 -67.44 15.42
CA GLU A 782 24.18 -66.85 16.70
C GLU A 782 22.70 -66.44 16.66
N ARG A 783 22.01 -66.56 17.78
CA ARG A 783 20.59 -66.22 17.95
C ARG A 783 20.42 -65.45 19.24
N GLY A 784 19.81 -64.27 19.17
CA GLY A 784 19.44 -63.45 20.33
C GLY A 784 17.93 -63.37 20.48
N LEU A 785 17.44 -63.42 21.71
CA LEU A 785 16.06 -63.17 22.10
C LEU A 785 16.02 -62.02 23.09
N ASN A 786 15.43 -60.91 22.69
CA ASN A 786 15.17 -59.79 23.60
C ASN A 786 14.02 -60.17 24.54
N ILE A 787 14.22 -59.88 25.82
CA ILE A 787 13.30 -60.15 26.91
C ILE A 787 12.86 -58.79 27.43
N SER A 788 11.63 -58.41 27.06
CA SER A 788 11.01 -57.14 27.44
C SER A 788 10.10 -57.24 28.67
N SER A 789 9.83 -58.45 29.14
CA SER A 789 8.97 -58.74 30.30
C SER A 789 9.36 -60.06 30.96
N GLY A 790 9.05 -60.19 32.27
CA GLY A 790 9.35 -61.37 33.08
C GLY A 790 10.03 -61.01 34.41
N GLY A 791 10.34 -62.00 35.23
CA GLY A 791 11.02 -61.77 36.53
C GLY A 791 10.10 -61.22 37.62
N THR A 792 8.79 -61.41 37.46
CA THR A 792 7.74 -60.99 38.41
C THR A 792 7.29 -62.12 39.35
N SER A 793 7.84 -63.33 39.18
CA SER A 793 7.53 -64.51 40.00
C SER A 793 8.50 -64.66 41.17
N THR A 794 8.04 -65.28 42.26
CA THR A 794 8.86 -65.63 43.44
C THR A 794 9.47 -67.03 43.35
N SER A 795 9.22 -67.75 42.26
CA SER A 795 9.84 -69.04 41.93
C SER A 795 10.21 -69.06 40.45
N TYR A 796 11.18 -69.89 40.05
CA TYR A 796 11.64 -69.94 38.65
C TYR A 796 10.47 -70.08 37.68
N ASP A 797 10.28 -69.05 36.87
CA ASP A 797 9.34 -69.02 35.77
C ASP A 797 10.05 -68.56 34.49
N VAL A 798 9.39 -68.75 33.35
CA VAL A 798 9.96 -68.42 32.04
C VAL A 798 10.26 -66.91 31.98
N PHE A 799 11.51 -66.58 31.67
CA PHE A 799 11.99 -65.22 31.53
C PHE A 799 12.08 -64.88 30.05
N GLY A 800 10.97 -64.42 29.49
CA GLY A 800 10.79 -64.18 28.06
C GLY A 800 10.31 -65.41 27.31
N GLY A 801 11.12 -65.93 26.40
CA GLY A 801 10.73 -67.00 25.47
C GLY A 801 11.82 -68.03 25.21
N THR A 802 11.70 -68.75 24.10
CA THR A 802 12.62 -69.84 23.71
C THR A 802 13.31 -69.53 22.40
N ILE A 803 14.62 -69.78 22.34
CA ILE A 803 15.46 -69.75 21.14
C ILE A 803 15.57 -71.16 20.58
N SER A 804 15.39 -71.34 19.28
CA SER A 804 15.77 -72.58 18.60
C SER A 804 17.10 -72.37 17.87
N ILE A 805 18.09 -73.23 18.13
CA ILE A 805 19.43 -73.15 17.56
C ILE A 805 20.00 -74.55 17.30
N GLN A 806 20.80 -74.69 16.25
CA GLN A 806 21.47 -75.94 15.92
C GLN A 806 22.74 -76.11 16.75
N ALA A 807 23.03 -77.32 17.24
CA ALA A 807 24.31 -77.61 17.86
C ALA A 807 25.43 -77.53 16.81
N GLY A 808 26.53 -76.84 17.14
CA GLY A 808 27.68 -76.70 16.24
C GLY A 808 28.38 -78.04 15.94
N SER A 809 29.38 -78.01 15.06
CA SER A 809 30.14 -79.21 14.65
C SER A 809 30.77 -79.98 15.82
N SER A 810 31.15 -79.30 16.90
CA SER A 810 31.69 -79.92 18.11
C SER A 810 30.63 -80.41 19.12
N GLY A 811 29.33 -80.35 18.76
CA GLY A 811 28.24 -80.80 19.63
C GLY A 811 28.01 -79.87 20.83
N LYS A 812 28.23 -78.56 20.63
CA LYS A 812 28.22 -77.55 21.69
C LYS A 812 27.39 -76.31 21.33
N ILE A 813 26.80 -75.71 22.36
CA ILE A 813 26.10 -74.42 22.31
C ILE A 813 26.50 -73.62 23.54
N ASP A 814 26.86 -72.35 23.36
CA ASP A 814 27.06 -71.40 24.45
C ASP A 814 25.81 -70.53 24.62
N THR A 815 25.49 -70.19 25.87
CA THR A 815 24.34 -69.35 26.22
C THR A 815 24.77 -68.21 27.14
N LEU A 816 24.23 -67.02 26.92
CA LEU A 816 24.52 -65.84 27.74
C LEU A 816 23.24 -65.03 27.93
N LEU A 817 22.95 -64.63 29.17
CA LEU A 817 21.90 -63.66 29.47
C LEU A 817 22.56 -62.35 29.89
N SER A 818 22.33 -61.28 29.15
CA SER A 818 22.90 -59.96 29.43
C SER A 818 21.83 -58.87 29.33
N GLY A 819 22.15 -57.66 29.77
CA GLY A 819 21.26 -56.50 29.71
C GLY A 819 20.90 -55.96 31.09
N THR A 820 19.74 -55.31 31.18
CA THR A 820 19.33 -54.61 32.40
C THR A 820 17.87 -54.83 32.77
N TYR A 821 17.56 -54.66 34.05
CA TYR A 821 16.19 -54.63 34.58
C TYR A 821 16.08 -53.54 35.67
N TYR A 822 14.85 -53.10 35.94
CA TYR A 822 14.56 -52.08 36.95
C TYR A 822 13.66 -52.61 38.05
N SER A 823 13.67 -51.93 39.21
CA SER A 823 12.79 -52.23 40.35
C SER A 823 11.39 -51.66 40.13
N GLY A 824 10.35 -52.49 40.25
CA GLY A 824 8.96 -52.16 39.91
C GLY A 824 8.04 -51.68 41.04
N GLY A 825 6.89 -51.10 40.65
CA GLY A 825 5.76 -50.74 41.53
C GLY A 825 5.48 -49.23 41.63
N SER A 826 4.20 -48.86 41.76
CA SER A 826 3.80 -47.46 41.98
C SER A 826 4.16 -47.01 43.41
N GLY A 827 4.91 -45.91 43.51
CA GLY A 827 4.92 -45.04 44.71
C GLY A 827 5.81 -45.38 45.91
N ALA A 828 6.71 -46.38 45.88
CA ALA A 828 7.63 -46.61 47.01
C ALA A 828 9.04 -47.05 46.57
N ILE A 829 10.03 -46.68 47.40
CA ILE A 829 11.43 -47.12 47.34
C ILE A 829 11.49 -48.65 47.34
N GLY A 830 12.31 -49.24 46.47
CA GLY A 830 12.36 -50.70 46.35
C GLY A 830 13.63 -51.22 45.69
N GLU A 831 14.05 -52.41 46.10
CA GLU A 831 15.20 -53.13 45.53
C GLU A 831 14.70 -54.39 44.80
N THR A 832 15.34 -54.75 43.70
CA THR A 832 15.06 -56.00 42.97
C THR A 832 16.38 -56.69 42.62
N ARG A 833 16.46 -57.99 42.88
CA ARG A 833 17.51 -58.87 42.36
C ARG A 833 16.86 -60.06 41.69
N LEU A 834 17.30 -60.39 40.48
CA LEU A 834 16.82 -61.58 39.78
C LEU A 834 17.81 -62.72 39.98
N GLN A 835 17.28 -63.85 40.46
CA GLN A 835 17.96 -65.13 40.33
C GLN A 835 17.58 -65.72 38.97
N THR A 836 18.57 -66.03 38.14
CA THR A 836 18.36 -66.48 36.75
C THR A 836 19.06 -67.80 36.48
N LYS A 837 18.52 -68.62 35.57
CA LYS A 837 19.19 -69.80 35.01
C LYS A 837 18.77 -70.08 33.57
N HIS A 838 19.54 -70.86 32.83
CA HIS A 838 19.20 -71.29 31.47
C HIS A 838 18.79 -72.75 31.45
N GLN A 839 17.91 -73.10 30.50
CA GLN A 839 17.51 -74.47 30.23
C GLN A 839 17.58 -74.76 28.74
N TYR A 840 17.80 -76.02 28.39
CA TYR A 840 17.74 -76.50 27.03
C TYR A 840 16.98 -77.82 26.90
N ARG A 841 16.50 -78.15 25.69
CA ARG A 841 15.90 -79.44 25.36
C ARG A 841 15.99 -79.75 23.88
N LEU A 842 15.82 -81.02 23.53
CA LEU A 842 15.35 -81.37 22.19
C LEU A 842 13.92 -80.85 21.99
N PRO A 843 13.52 -80.46 20.78
CA PRO A 843 12.14 -80.09 20.50
C PRO A 843 11.17 -81.16 21.02
N SER A 844 10.20 -80.76 21.86
CA SER A 844 9.23 -81.64 22.54
C SER A 844 9.79 -82.58 23.63
N GLY A 845 11.07 -82.43 24.00
CA GLY A 845 11.70 -83.15 25.11
C GLY A 845 11.47 -82.48 26.48
N SER A 846 12.04 -83.10 27.52
CA SER A 846 12.09 -82.50 28.87
C SER A 846 13.18 -81.44 28.95
N TRP A 847 12.93 -80.36 29.70
CA TRP A 847 13.90 -79.29 29.93
C TRP A 847 15.01 -79.75 30.87
N VAL A 848 16.25 -79.42 30.51
CA VAL A 848 17.48 -79.72 31.26
C VAL A 848 18.14 -78.40 31.63
N ASP A 849 18.54 -78.24 32.90
CA ASP A 849 19.26 -77.06 33.37
C ASP A 849 20.68 -77.00 32.76
N VAL A 850 21.10 -75.80 32.33
CA VAL A 850 22.45 -75.57 31.83
C VAL A 850 23.38 -75.33 33.01
N SER A 851 24.34 -76.24 33.21
CA SER A 851 25.32 -76.16 34.29
C SER A 851 26.08 -74.83 34.24
N GLY A 852 26.22 -74.16 35.39
CA GLY A 852 26.95 -72.89 35.53
C GLY A 852 26.20 -71.64 35.07
N SER A 853 24.97 -71.77 34.56
CA SER A 853 24.14 -70.61 34.18
C SER A 853 23.28 -70.06 35.32
N GLU A 854 23.17 -70.79 36.43
CA GLU A 854 22.36 -70.39 37.58
C GLU A 854 23.13 -69.42 38.49
N GLY A 855 22.55 -68.25 38.76
CA GLY A 855 23.14 -67.30 39.69
C GLY A 855 22.33 -66.02 39.85
N MET A 856 22.78 -65.19 40.79
CA MET A 856 22.10 -63.97 41.21
C MET A 856 22.66 -62.76 40.47
N GLY A 857 21.77 -61.96 39.88
CA GLY A 857 22.10 -60.68 39.26
C GLY A 857 22.42 -59.56 40.27
N SER A 858 22.78 -58.39 39.76
CA SER A 858 23.03 -57.20 40.57
C SER A 858 21.74 -56.48 40.96
N SER A 859 21.77 -55.72 42.06
CA SER A 859 20.60 -54.98 42.54
C SER A 859 20.16 -53.87 41.58
N ALA A 860 18.88 -53.87 41.21
CA ALA A 860 18.19 -52.70 40.71
C ALA A 860 17.57 -51.94 41.88
N THR A 861 17.76 -50.62 41.96
CA THR A 861 17.22 -49.80 43.05
C THR A 861 16.40 -48.63 42.53
N ARG A 862 15.36 -48.28 43.27
CA ARG A 862 14.55 -47.09 43.05
C ARG A 862 14.53 -46.25 44.31
N ALA A 863 15.00 -45.01 44.22
CA ALA A 863 15.05 -44.05 45.33
C ALA A 863 14.17 -42.83 45.05
N ASN A 864 13.69 -42.17 46.11
CA ASN A 864 13.05 -40.87 45.97
C ASN A 864 14.11 -39.81 45.67
N GLY A 865 13.90 -39.00 44.63
CA GLY A 865 14.67 -37.78 44.39
C GLY A 865 14.43 -36.74 45.49
N GLY A 866 15.31 -35.76 45.61
CA GLY A 866 15.11 -34.62 46.52
C GLY A 866 13.84 -33.82 46.19
N PRO A 867 13.41 -32.87 47.05
CA PRO A 867 12.25 -32.03 46.76
C PRO A 867 12.42 -31.28 45.43
N GLY A 868 11.61 -31.63 44.43
CA GLY A 868 11.67 -31.05 43.08
C GLY A 868 12.50 -31.85 42.06
N GLU A 869 13.12 -32.96 42.46
CA GLU A 869 13.85 -33.84 41.53
C GLU A 869 13.07 -35.14 41.25
N PRO A 870 13.10 -35.65 40.01
CA PRO A 870 12.45 -36.89 39.65
C PRO A 870 13.09 -38.09 40.39
N PRO A 871 12.36 -39.21 40.60
CA PRO A 871 12.91 -40.41 41.23
C PRO A 871 14.14 -40.95 40.47
N GLU A 872 15.19 -41.34 41.19
CA GLU A 872 16.38 -41.98 40.62
C GLU A 872 16.14 -43.50 40.51
N ASN A 873 16.25 -44.02 39.27
CA ASN A 873 16.14 -45.45 38.96
C ASN A 873 17.50 -45.98 38.51
N ASN A 874 18.15 -46.78 39.37
CA ASN A 874 19.40 -47.44 39.02
C ASN A 874 19.12 -48.86 38.52
N PRO A 875 19.53 -49.22 37.29
CA PRO A 875 19.29 -50.56 36.75
C PRO A 875 20.17 -51.61 37.42
N GLY A 876 19.63 -52.83 37.54
CA GLY A 876 20.37 -54.06 37.82
C GLY A 876 20.63 -54.83 36.53
N SER A 877 21.51 -55.83 36.58
CA SER A 877 21.83 -56.72 35.45
C SER A 877 21.65 -58.18 35.87
N PRO A 878 21.20 -59.05 34.95
CA PRO A 878 21.06 -60.48 35.23
C PRO A 878 22.43 -61.13 35.45
N TYR A 879 22.43 -62.37 35.95
CA TYR A 879 23.68 -63.12 36.12
C TYR A 879 24.29 -63.45 34.76
N GLY A 880 25.33 -62.71 34.38
CA GLY A 880 25.96 -62.74 33.06
C GLY A 880 26.96 -63.88 32.83
N ALA A 881 26.81 -65.02 33.50
CA ALA A 881 27.70 -66.17 33.27
C ALA A 881 27.36 -66.86 31.94
N ILE A 882 28.40 -67.33 31.25
CA ILE A 882 28.22 -68.12 30.03
C ILE A 882 27.88 -69.56 30.43
N GLY A 883 26.69 -70.02 30.07
CA GLY A 883 26.28 -71.40 30.22
C GLY A 883 26.78 -72.24 29.04
N HIS A 884 27.57 -73.27 29.32
CA HIS A 884 28.13 -74.16 28.30
C HIS A 884 27.32 -75.45 28.20
N ILE A 885 26.70 -75.70 27.05
CA ILE A 885 25.97 -76.93 26.76
C ILE A 885 26.88 -77.85 25.94
N THR A 886 27.12 -79.07 26.42
CA THR A 886 28.04 -80.04 25.78
C THR A 886 27.37 -81.41 25.62
N GLY A 887 27.92 -82.25 24.73
CA GLY A 887 27.39 -83.59 24.48
C GLY A 887 26.13 -83.62 23.61
N LEU A 888 25.91 -82.58 22.81
CA LEU A 888 24.77 -82.49 21.89
C LEU A 888 25.09 -83.18 20.57
N ASN A 889 24.06 -83.67 19.87
CA ASN A 889 24.22 -84.26 18.55
C ASN A 889 24.55 -83.13 17.54
N PRO A 890 25.74 -83.15 16.90
CA PRO A 890 26.12 -82.12 15.94
C PRO A 890 25.06 -81.96 14.83
N GLY A 891 24.75 -80.73 14.46
CA GLY A 891 23.76 -80.45 13.42
C GLY A 891 22.30 -80.68 13.84
N THR A 892 22.01 -81.01 15.09
CA THR A 892 20.62 -81.16 15.60
C THR A 892 20.14 -79.86 16.24
N PHE A 893 18.86 -79.49 16.06
CA PHE A 893 18.26 -78.33 16.70
C PHE A 893 17.89 -78.60 18.16
N TYR A 894 18.18 -77.62 19.01
CA TYR A 894 17.83 -77.57 20.41
C TYR A 894 17.10 -76.27 20.72
N GLU A 895 16.18 -76.34 21.67
CA GLU A 895 15.49 -75.19 22.24
C GLU A 895 16.21 -74.74 23.51
N VAL A 896 16.42 -73.44 23.68
CA VAL A 896 17.08 -72.82 24.83
C VAL A 896 16.18 -71.72 25.39
N ARG A 897 16.04 -71.63 26.70
CA ARG A 897 15.29 -70.54 27.37
C ARG A 897 15.98 -70.06 28.64
N ALA A 898 15.61 -68.87 29.09
CA ALA A 898 15.98 -68.35 30.41
C ALA A 898 14.80 -68.50 31.37
N LEU A 899 15.10 -68.71 32.65
CA LEU A 899 14.16 -68.62 33.76
C LEU A 899 14.65 -67.61 34.76
N ALA A 900 13.73 -66.94 35.43
CA ALA A 900 14.03 -65.98 36.47
C ALA A 900 12.98 -65.98 37.57
N TYR A 901 13.40 -65.56 38.76
CA TYR A 901 12.51 -65.12 39.83
C TYR A 901 13.16 -63.95 40.58
N TYR A 902 12.37 -63.10 41.20
CA TYR A 902 12.90 -62.02 42.02
C TYR A 902 13.10 -62.48 43.46
N ASP A 903 14.25 -62.14 44.03
CA ASP A 903 14.65 -62.54 45.38
C ASP A 903 13.90 -61.74 46.45
N THR A 904 13.11 -62.44 47.26
CA THR A 904 12.36 -61.87 48.39
C THR A 904 13.18 -61.81 49.68
N SER A 905 14.41 -62.35 49.70
CA SER A 905 15.27 -62.35 50.89
C SER A 905 15.99 -61.01 51.13
N ALA A 906 15.94 -60.08 50.18
CA ALA A 906 16.53 -58.74 50.27
C ALA A 906 15.76 -57.74 51.19
N GLY A 907 14.70 -58.18 51.88
CA GLY A 907 13.98 -57.42 52.91
C GLY A 907 12.55 -57.01 52.53
N THR A 908 11.86 -56.24 53.38
CA THR A 908 10.45 -55.82 53.19
C THR A 908 10.22 -54.91 51.97
N ASN A 909 11.30 -54.52 51.28
CA ASN A 909 11.29 -53.63 50.13
C ASN A 909 11.63 -54.34 48.80
N SER A 910 11.71 -55.69 48.79
CA SER A 910 11.84 -56.47 47.55
C SER A 910 10.64 -56.24 46.62
N LYS A 911 10.92 -55.93 45.36
CA LYS A 911 9.91 -55.68 44.32
C LYS A 911 10.09 -56.61 43.12
N PRO A 912 9.04 -56.83 42.31
CA PRO A 912 9.18 -57.51 41.03
C PRO A 912 9.98 -56.65 40.03
N ALA A 913 10.64 -57.30 39.07
CA ALA A 913 11.34 -56.60 38.00
C ALA A 913 10.36 -55.93 37.02
N THR A 914 10.71 -54.73 36.55
CA THR A 914 9.99 -53.98 35.51
C THR A 914 10.99 -53.36 34.52
N GLY A 915 10.50 -52.90 33.36
CA GLY A 915 11.36 -52.28 32.33
C GLY A 915 12.50 -53.19 31.89
N VAL A 916 12.23 -54.50 31.77
CA VAL A 916 13.26 -55.51 31.45
C VAL A 916 13.77 -55.25 30.04
N GLY A 917 15.09 -55.13 29.90
CA GLY A 917 15.82 -54.96 28.64
C GLY A 917 16.96 -55.98 28.57
N CYS A 918 16.65 -57.24 28.83
CA CYS A 918 17.62 -58.33 28.78
C CYS A 918 17.63 -58.99 27.41
N THR A 919 18.73 -59.65 27.05
CA THR A 919 18.85 -60.46 25.85
C THR A 919 19.43 -61.82 26.23
N LEU A 920 18.70 -62.88 25.93
CA LEU A 920 19.25 -64.24 25.92
C LEU A 920 19.92 -64.48 24.58
N ILE A 921 21.16 -64.90 24.58
CA ILE A 921 21.95 -65.20 23.40
C ILE A 921 22.29 -66.70 23.44
N ALA A 922 22.07 -67.40 22.33
CA ALA A 922 22.58 -68.74 22.11
C ALA A 922 23.48 -68.72 20.88
N LYS A 923 24.65 -69.37 20.97
CA LYS A 923 25.68 -69.36 19.94
C LYS A 923 26.16 -70.77 19.66
N GLN A 924 26.32 -71.11 18.38
CA GLN A 924 26.96 -72.36 18.00
C GLN A 924 28.46 -72.28 18.31
N VAL A 925 29.02 -73.34 18.89
CA VAL A 925 30.47 -73.44 19.07
C VAL A 925 31.00 -74.44 18.05
N ALA A 926 31.98 -73.99 17.25
CA ALA A 926 32.58 -74.81 16.20
C ALA A 926 33.25 -76.07 16.76
#